data_AF-A0A3R6U4H1-F1
#
_entry.id   AF-A0A3R6U4H1-F1
#
_cell.length_a   1.000
_cell.length_b   1.000
_cell.length_c   1.000
_cell.angle_alpha   90.00
_cell.angle_beta   90.00
_cell.angle_gamma   90.00
#
_symmetry.space_group_name_H-M   'P 1'
#
loop_
_entity.id
_entity.type
_entity.pdbx_description
1 polymer ?
#
loop_
_entity_poly.entity_id
_entity_poly.type
_entity_poly.pdbx_seq_one_letter_code
_entity_poly.pdbx_strand_id
1 'polypeptide(L)'
;MSNYYEITYVIRMEGRWHMKKKQRIAVLVAIALAVPGVGNWDRQAADAMTADTAQSSVADITKLANQAELYHKVYKENTAGHISYSLQDDTGNTLSRYTSSAAAKNKRSMALPVSYDPRGTEQETPIRNQQDTGACWAFGALKALESDCLMKGILTKDTADLSENHLAWYAYHALDDTTSPLYGDHMSRDYVSDRASYNKGGNADVAQAVLANKWGAVAESEAPFDTASNMASVMKNAASSLRTQSLIQLTDSECYDPYLASDITSRNEIKEAILTHGAMDVALYYNPSNRYYKETNGVYASYAYMVGPDQANHCVTIVGWDDDFNDFREDAPESGAWLIANSYGTNYSKDENGYFWVSYYDPSLCEYYTFEGVSADTYQTIFQYDGNGWNNSLRSPEEVKTANVFTADGSQQLQAVAFYTVQEDQPYTVDIYRSVSGKDPTNGTQIKEASVSGIFAKTGYHTVQLPKEVRVADGEKFSVVITYATVDDSACVPLEGKNDPQNGHCYSASAGQSYTYFAEDAKWYDNTAISVDDVQYDLNNACIKVFGNPADEPVATLTPTATPTVAPAVLPTTKPSTSSTPTPTAKPSTSSAPAPTAKPSTSSTPTSTAAPSDATEQPKWTVSPNAGGRYQTKIKAKAKYTIGKGEKITLPVTVTGGSVQAAVKWTSSNTKVAKVTNNGVVKGCKRGTAKIVIQTVDGKKKTIRVTVKKAPKKIKITAQKAKIKKRKALQTRTILSKGSASYKLRFVSSNKRIATVNSAGKIKAKRRGTVCIYVYTYNNKKSQIKIKIV
;
A
#
# COMPACT_ATOMS: atom_id res chain seq x y z
N MET A 1 52.79 26.60 -11.57
CA MET A 1 51.83 26.58 -12.70
C MET A 1 51.74 25.21 -13.37
N SER A 2 52.83 24.44 -13.56
CA SER A 2 52.80 23.11 -14.19
C SER A 2 51.69 22.17 -13.66
N ASN A 3 51.57 22.02 -12.34
CA ASN A 3 50.60 21.11 -11.71
C ASN A 3 49.12 21.51 -11.95
N TYR A 4 48.82 22.74 -12.37
CA TYR A 4 47.45 23.16 -12.69
C TYR A 4 47.03 22.64 -14.08
N TYR A 5 47.98 22.56 -15.02
CA TYR A 5 47.73 22.02 -16.36
C TYR A 5 47.62 20.49 -16.35
N GLU A 6 48.43 19.75 -15.59
CA GLU A 6 48.24 18.30 -15.45
C GLU A 6 46.88 17.93 -14.83
N ILE A 7 46.46 18.63 -13.76
CA ILE A 7 45.14 18.43 -13.17
C ILE A 7 44.03 18.70 -14.20
N THR A 8 44.15 19.76 -14.99
CA THR A 8 43.16 20.09 -16.03
C THR A 8 43.17 19.10 -17.20
N TYR A 9 44.33 18.52 -17.53
CA TYR A 9 44.49 17.52 -18.60
C TYR A 9 43.87 16.16 -18.21
N VAL A 10 44.13 15.67 -16.99
CA VAL A 10 43.50 14.47 -16.44
C VAL A 10 41.97 14.65 -16.33
N ILE A 11 41.51 15.85 -15.94
CA ILE A 11 40.06 16.18 -15.86
C ILE A 11 39.37 16.18 -17.25
N ARG A 12 40.10 16.41 -18.36
CA ARG A 12 39.50 16.42 -19.71
C ARG A 12 39.46 15.06 -20.40
N MET A 13 40.40 14.15 -20.11
CA MET A 13 40.53 12.87 -20.84
C MET A 13 39.84 11.69 -20.15
N GLU A 14 39.75 11.65 -18.81
CA GLU A 14 39.07 10.58 -18.06
C GLU A 14 37.71 11.02 -17.48
N GLY A 15 36.79 11.40 -18.36
CA GLY A 15 35.50 11.99 -18.00
C GLY A 15 34.52 11.04 -17.29
N ARG A 16 34.68 10.79 -15.97
CA ARG A 16 33.66 10.16 -15.10
C ARG A 16 33.57 10.74 -13.68
N TRP A 17 33.18 12.01 -13.56
CA TRP A 17 32.74 12.60 -12.28
C TRP A 17 31.37 13.28 -12.39
N HIS A 18 30.33 12.54 -12.01
CA HIS A 18 28.94 13.00 -12.03
C HIS A 18 28.61 13.76 -10.74
N MET A 19 28.75 15.09 -10.77
CA MET A 19 28.30 16.01 -9.70
C MET A 19 27.78 17.31 -10.31
N LYS A 20 26.62 17.79 -9.82
CA LYS A 20 25.97 19.06 -10.22
C LYS A 20 26.89 20.26 -9.92
N LYS A 21 26.77 21.37 -10.67
CA LYS A 21 27.67 22.55 -10.59
C LYS A 21 27.91 23.05 -9.15
N LYS A 22 26.86 23.13 -8.32
CA LYS A 22 26.94 23.52 -6.89
C LYS A 22 27.78 22.55 -6.04
N GLN A 23 27.73 21.24 -6.31
CA GLN A 23 28.54 20.22 -5.60
C GLN A 23 30.03 20.31 -5.95
N ARG A 24 30.37 20.70 -7.20
CA ARG A 24 31.77 20.95 -7.62
C ARG A 24 32.37 22.11 -6.82
N ILE A 25 31.61 23.19 -6.63
CA ILE A 25 32.02 24.36 -5.83
C ILE A 25 32.23 23.97 -4.37
N ALA A 26 31.31 23.23 -3.75
CA ALA A 26 31.46 22.76 -2.37
C ALA A 26 32.71 21.88 -2.15
N VAL A 27 33.05 21.02 -3.12
CA VAL A 27 34.27 20.20 -3.08
C VAL A 27 35.53 21.05 -3.27
N LEU A 28 35.51 22.03 -4.17
CA LEU A 28 36.63 22.97 -4.35
C LEU A 28 36.90 23.81 -3.09
N VAL A 29 35.86 24.30 -2.43
CA VAL A 29 35.97 25.03 -1.15
C VAL A 29 36.51 24.10 -0.04
N ALA A 30 36.03 22.86 0.05
CA ALA A 30 36.53 21.89 1.02
C ALA A 30 37.99 21.49 0.79
N ILE A 31 38.47 21.50 -0.46
CA ILE A 31 39.88 21.28 -0.82
C ILE A 31 40.73 22.51 -0.47
N ALA A 32 40.26 23.72 -0.80
CA ALA A 32 40.96 24.98 -0.47
C ALA A 32 41.17 25.14 1.05
N LEU A 33 40.18 24.77 1.86
CA LEU A 33 40.26 24.79 3.33
C LEU A 33 41.15 23.69 3.94
N ALA A 34 41.60 22.71 3.15
CA ALA A 34 42.37 21.56 3.63
C ALA A 34 43.89 21.66 3.37
N VAL A 35 44.36 22.71 2.67
CA VAL A 35 45.78 22.91 2.35
C VAL A 35 46.38 23.99 3.25
N PRO A 36 47.34 23.66 4.15
CA PRO A 36 48.04 24.68 4.94
C PRO A 36 48.98 25.50 4.03
N GLY A 37 48.81 26.83 4.01
CA GLY A 37 49.78 27.74 3.38
C GLY A 37 49.22 28.86 2.50
N VAL A 38 47.91 28.94 2.26
CA VAL A 38 47.32 30.06 1.49
C VAL A 38 47.28 31.33 2.36
N GLY A 39 47.84 32.43 1.84
CA GLY A 39 48.06 33.68 2.58
C GLY A 39 46.79 34.51 2.84
N ASN A 40 46.94 35.53 3.69
CA ASN A 40 45.83 36.33 4.26
C ASN A 40 44.94 37.13 3.28
N TRP A 41 45.15 37.06 1.95
CA TRP A 41 44.29 37.75 0.97
C TRP A 41 42.99 36.99 0.64
N ASP A 42 42.92 35.67 0.82
CA ASP A 42 41.69 34.91 0.53
C ASP A 42 40.67 34.86 1.68
N ARG A 43 41.03 35.28 2.91
CA ARG A 43 40.06 35.29 4.03
C ARG A 43 38.96 36.33 3.86
N GLN A 44 39.27 37.52 3.37
CA GLN A 44 38.22 38.54 3.15
C GLN A 44 37.23 38.14 2.05
N ALA A 45 37.65 37.39 1.03
CA ALA A 45 36.73 36.84 0.03
C ALA A 45 35.82 35.73 0.61
N ALA A 46 36.36 34.88 1.49
CA ALA A 46 35.59 33.86 2.19
C ALA A 46 34.62 34.45 3.23
N ASP A 47 35.07 35.42 4.03
CA ASP A 47 34.26 36.06 5.06
C ASP A 47 33.11 36.88 4.43
N ALA A 48 33.36 37.60 3.33
CA ALA A 48 32.33 38.30 2.56
C ALA A 48 31.25 37.37 1.98
N MET A 49 31.56 36.10 1.71
CA MET A 49 30.58 35.09 1.26
C MET A 49 29.79 34.44 2.40
N THR A 50 30.15 34.64 3.68
CA THR A 50 29.49 33.98 4.81
C THR A 50 28.54 34.88 5.61
N ALA A 51 28.55 36.20 5.37
CA ALA A 51 27.82 37.17 6.18
C ALA A 51 26.29 37.21 5.96
N ASP A 52 25.76 36.79 4.80
CA ASP A 52 24.35 37.06 4.45
C ASP A 52 23.55 35.86 3.85
N THR A 53 24.12 34.66 3.77
CA THR A 53 23.39 33.47 3.20
C THR A 53 23.74 32.10 3.82
N ALA A 54 24.60 32.06 4.84
CA ALA A 54 25.23 30.80 5.29
C ALA A 54 24.52 30.05 6.45
N GLN A 55 23.39 30.54 6.98
CA GLN A 55 22.72 29.92 8.14
C GLN A 55 21.41 29.15 7.84
N SER A 56 20.82 29.29 6.65
CA SER A 56 19.69 28.47 6.20
C SER A 56 20.15 27.21 5.43
N SER A 57 20.95 27.41 4.38
CA SER A 57 21.17 26.41 3.33
C SER A 57 21.86 25.10 3.75
N VAL A 58 22.76 25.08 4.74
CA VAL A 58 23.49 23.85 5.11
C VAL A 58 22.63 22.88 5.95
N ALA A 59 21.70 23.41 6.74
CA ALA A 59 20.71 22.59 7.42
C ALA A 59 19.76 21.95 6.40
N ASP A 60 19.27 22.74 5.45
CA ASP A 60 18.34 22.30 4.41
C ASP A 60 18.98 21.28 3.46
N ILE A 61 20.23 21.48 3.00
CA ILE A 61 20.94 20.52 2.14
C ILE A 61 21.19 19.17 2.86
N THR A 62 21.32 19.18 4.19
CA THR A 62 21.42 17.94 4.98
C THR A 62 20.04 17.32 5.26
N LYS A 63 18.97 18.12 5.25
CA LYS A 63 17.56 17.68 5.29
C LYS A 63 17.22 16.92 3.99
N LEU A 64 17.52 17.53 2.84
CA LEU A 64 17.38 16.93 1.51
C LEU A 64 18.15 15.60 1.40
N ALA A 65 19.32 15.45 2.03
CA ALA A 65 20.06 14.18 2.04
C ALA A 65 19.41 12.99 2.80
N ASN A 66 18.17 13.13 3.31
CA ASN A 66 17.33 12.04 3.81
C ASN A 66 16.01 11.86 3.03
N GLN A 67 15.86 12.53 1.88
CA GLN A 67 14.65 12.64 1.05
C GLN A 67 13.90 11.33 0.81
N ALA A 68 12.58 11.49 0.62
CA ALA A 68 11.77 10.50 -0.05
C ALA A 68 12.25 10.33 -1.52
N GLU A 69 12.32 9.09 -1.98
CA GLU A 69 12.77 8.70 -3.32
C GLU A 69 11.54 8.47 -4.20
N LEU A 70 11.53 9.02 -5.42
CA LEU A 70 10.49 8.76 -6.41
C LEU A 70 10.97 7.67 -7.36
N TYR A 71 10.14 6.64 -7.54
CA TYR A 71 10.34 5.60 -8.54
C TYR A 71 9.18 5.60 -9.53
N HIS A 72 9.44 5.41 -10.82
CA HIS A 72 8.45 5.32 -11.89
C HIS A 72 8.57 3.98 -12.63
N LYS A 73 7.51 3.47 -13.26
CA LYS A 73 7.60 2.31 -14.15
C LYS A 73 8.27 2.73 -15.46
N VAL A 74 9.12 1.86 -15.96
CA VAL A 74 9.72 1.92 -17.29
C VAL A 74 9.40 0.60 -17.97
N TYR A 75 8.49 0.64 -18.93
CA TYR A 75 8.03 -0.51 -19.69
C TYR A 75 9.05 -0.88 -20.77
N LYS A 76 9.20 -2.18 -21.02
CA LYS A 76 10.03 -2.72 -22.09
C LYS A 76 9.12 -3.18 -23.22
N GLU A 77 9.35 -2.68 -24.43
CA GLU A 77 8.64 -3.21 -25.60
C GLU A 77 9.03 -4.68 -25.82
N ASN A 78 8.03 -5.56 -25.86
CA ASN A 78 8.15 -6.94 -26.31
C ASN A 78 7.07 -7.19 -27.38
N THR A 79 7.34 -8.05 -28.35
CA THR A 79 6.57 -8.16 -29.60
C THR A 79 5.57 -9.31 -29.62
N ALA A 80 5.10 -9.78 -28.46
CA ALA A 80 4.27 -11.00 -28.35
C ALA A 80 3.06 -10.91 -27.39
N GLY A 81 2.72 -9.71 -26.88
CA GLY A 81 1.48 -9.47 -26.13
C GLY A 81 1.66 -9.20 -24.63
N HIS A 82 2.68 -9.74 -23.98
CA HIS A 82 3.05 -9.30 -22.62
C HIS A 82 4.00 -8.08 -22.66
N ILE A 83 3.80 -7.09 -21.79
CA ILE A 83 4.71 -5.95 -21.59
C ILE A 83 5.28 -5.97 -20.17
N SER A 84 6.56 -6.31 -20.04
CA SER A 84 7.26 -6.24 -18.74
C SER A 84 7.65 -4.80 -18.38
N TYR A 85 7.76 -4.50 -17.09
CA TYR A 85 8.27 -3.20 -16.62
C TYR A 85 9.26 -3.31 -15.45
N SER A 86 10.11 -2.30 -15.31
CA SER A 86 10.97 -2.13 -14.12
C SER A 86 10.63 -0.82 -13.41
N LEU A 87 10.74 -0.79 -12.08
CA LEU A 87 10.66 0.47 -11.34
C LEU A 87 12.04 1.12 -11.33
N GLN A 88 12.17 2.38 -11.73
CA GLN A 88 13.44 3.11 -11.81
C GLN A 88 13.38 4.45 -11.08
N ASP A 89 14.48 4.88 -10.48
CA ASP A 89 14.62 6.26 -9.97
C ASP A 89 14.95 7.24 -11.11
N ASP A 90 14.90 8.55 -10.82
CA ASP A 90 15.23 9.63 -11.77
C ASP A 90 16.66 9.57 -12.35
N THR A 91 17.51 8.64 -11.88
CA THR A 91 18.86 8.40 -12.41
C THR A 91 18.98 7.08 -13.19
N GLY A 92 17.87 6.38 -13.41
CA GLY A 92 17.81 5.10 -14.12
C GLY A 92 18.25 3.90 -13.29
N ASN A 93 18.42 4.03 -11.97
CA ASN A 93 18.67 2.83 -11.15
C ASN A 93 17.36 2.06 -11.00
N THR A 94 17.31 0.84 -11.51
CA THR A 94 16.23 -0.08 -11.21
C THR A 94 16.16 -0.33 -9.69
N LEU A 95 15.00 -0.03 -9.10
CA LEU A 95 14.63 -0.57 -7.80
C LEU A 95 14.62 -2.10 -7.95
N SER A 96 15.55 -2.76 -7.26
CA SER A 96 15.38 -4.17 -6.97
C SER A 96 14.10 -4.31 -6.14
N ARG A 97 12.97 -4.67 -6.79
CA ARG A 97 11.71 -5.04 -6.12
C ARG A 97 12.00 -6.01 -4.96
N TYR A 98 13.05 -6.81 -5.15
CA TYR A 98 13.57 -7.84 -4.28
C TYR A 98 14.70 -7.31 -3.37
N THR A 99 14.34 -6.76 -2.21
CA THR A 99 15.21 -6.91 -1.02
C THR A 99 14.52 -7.86 -0.06
N SER A 100 15.05 -9.08 0.05
CA SER A 100 14.44 -10.15 0.82
C SER A 100 14.15 -9.74 2.27
N SER A 101 12.86 -9.56 2.56
CA SER A 101 12.28 -9.67 3.90
C SER A 101 12.42 -11.13 4.33
N ALA A 102 13.62 -11.48 4.81
CA ALA A 102 13.96 -12.82 5.26
C ALA A 102 13.25 -13.15 6.59
N ALA A 103 11.95 -13.37 6.50
CA ALA A 103 11.08 -13.81 7.56
C ALA A 103 10.04 -14.78 6.99
N ALA A 104 10.47 -16.01 6.67
CA ALA A 104 9.59 -17.16 6.58
C ALA A 104 8.84 -17.30 7.92
N LYS A 105 7.66 -16.67 8.00
CA LYS A 105 6.81 -16.65 9.20
C LYS A 105 6.03 -17.96 9.24
N ASN A 106 6.66 -19.07 9.61
CA ASN A 106 6.07 -20.42 9.74
C ASN A 106 4.54 -20.38 9.94
N LYS A 107 3.81 -20.38 8.82
CA LYS A 107 2.38 -20.64 8.80
C LYS A 107 2.27 -22.15 8.98
N ARG A 108 1.27 -22.62 9.75
CA ARG A 108 0.75 -23.96 9.48
C ARG A 108 0.02 -23.81 8.16
N SER A 109 0.56 -24.35 7.08
CA SER A 109 -0.19 -24.53 5.85
C SER A 109 -1.44 -25.35 6.16
N MET A 110 -2.47 -25.21 5.32
CA MET A 110 -3.47 -26.27 5.26
C MET A 110 -2.81 -27.56 4.72
N ALA A 111 -3.47 -28.70 4.92
CA ALA A 111 -3.14 -29.88 4.13
C ALA A 111 -3.68 -29.62 2.73
N LEU A 112 -2.82 -29.09 1.86
CA LEU A 112 -3.13 -28.91 0.45
C LEU A 112 -3.12 -30.28 -0.24
N PRO A 113 -3.98 -30.50 -1.25
CA PRO A 113 -3.91 -31.73 -2.03
C PRO A 113 -2.64 -31.73 -2.89
N VAL A 114 -2.11 -32.93 -3.15
CA VAL A 114 -0.91 -33.16 -3.96
C VAL A 114 -1.13 -32.68 -5.40
N SER A 115 -2.34 -32.88 -5.92
CA SER A 115 -2.80 -32.34 -7.20
C SER A 115 -4.19 -31.71 -7.07
N TYR A 116 -4.49 -30.78 -7.97
CA TYR A 116 -5.80 -30.15 -8.16
C TYR A 116 -5.95 -29.83 -9.64
N ASP A 117 -6.96 -30.42 -10.27
CA ASP A 117 -7.28 -30.26 -11.69
C ASP A 117 -8.78 -29.95 -11.79
N PRO A 118 -9.18 -28.72 -12.20
CA PRO A 118 -10.59 -28.35 -12.30
C PRO A 118 -11.24 -28.81 -13.62
N ARG A 119 -10.50 -29.38 -14.58
CA ARG A 119 -11.02 -29.75 -15.91
C ARG A 119 -12.17 -30.77 -15.78
N GLY A 120 -13.24 -30.57 -16.55
CA GLY A 120 -14.45 -31.39 -16.48
C GLY A 120 -15.32 -31.19 -15.22
N THR A 121 -15.05 -30.17 -14.40
CA THR A 121 -15.84 -29.85 -13.20
C THR A 121 -16.70 -28.59 -13.40
N GLU A 122 -17.53 -28.28 -12.39
CA GLU A 122 -18.26 -27.01 -12.29
C GLU A 122 -17.35 -25.79 -12.07
N GLN A 123 -16.06 -26.00 -11.76
CA GLN A 123 -15.06 -24.93 -11.55
C GLN A 123 -14.29 -24.58 -12.84
N GLU A 124 -14.50 -25.35 -13.92
CA GLU A 124 -13.86 -25.10 -15.22
C GLU A 124 -14.53 -23.93 -15.96
N THR A 125 -13.82 -22.82 -16.10
CA THR A 125 -14.14 -21.75 -17.06
C THR A 125 -13.63 -22.13 -18.46
N PRO A 126 -14.35 -21.80 -19.56
CA PRO A 126 -13.98 -22.22 -20.92
C PRO A 126 -12.61 -21.73 -21.41
N ILE A 127 -12.05 -22.41 -22.42
CA ILE A 127 -10.89 -21.92 -23.17
C ILE A 127 -11.34 -20.99 -24.30
N ARG A 128 -10.75 -19.79 -24.36
CA ARG A 128 -11.00 -18.77 -25.40
C ARG A 128 -9.81 -18.67 -26.37
N ASN A 129 -9.94 -17.84 -27.41
CA ASN A 129 -8.95 -17.73 -28.49
C ASN A 129 -8.67 -16.26 -28.87
N GLN A 130 -7.48 -15.76 -28.53
CA GLN A 130 -7.00 -14.41 -28.83
C GLN A 130 -6.67 -14.18 -30.32
N GLN A 131 -6.81 -15.19 -31.17
CA GLN A 131 -6.45 -15.17 -32.58
C GLN A 131 -4.98 -14.73 -32.82
N ASP A 132 -4.73 -13.83 -33.78
CA ASP A 132 -3.41 -13.28 -34.09
C ASP A 132 -3.04 -12.03 -33.26
N THR A 133 -3.81 -11.73 -32.21
CA THR A 133 -3.65 -10.50 -31.43
C THR A 133 -2.64 -10.61 -30.29
N GLY A 134 -2.17 -9.47 -29.79
CA GLY A 134 -1.38 -9.35 -28.56
C GLY A 134 -2.21 -9.32 -27.26
N ALA A 135 -3.48 -9.75 -27.27
CA ALA A 135 -4.41 -9.53 -26.16
C ALA A 135 -4.31 -10.54 -24.98
N CYS A 136 -3.29 -11.40 -24.92
CA CYS A 136 -3.18 -12.47 -23.90
C CYS A 136 -3.33 -12.02 -22.45
N TRP A 137 -2.88 -10.81 -22.13
CA TRP A 137 -3.02 -10.16 -20.82
C TRP A 137 -4.49 -9.88 -20.42
N ALA A 138 -5.37 -9.62 -21.40
CA ALA A 138 -6.79 -9.45 -21.15
C ALA A 138 -7.46 -10.80 -20.85
N PHE A 139 -7.11 -11.85 -21.62
CA PHE A 139 -7.60 -13.22 -21.40
C PHE A 139 -7.15 -13.77 -20.03
N GLY A 140 -5.87 -13.58 -19.68
CA GLY A 140 -5.33 -14.05 -18.39
C GLY A 140 -6.06 -13.43 -17.19
N ALA A 141 -6.25 -12.10 -17.22
CA ALA A 141 -6.94 -11.35 -16.18
C ALA A 141 -8.45 -11.63 -16.11
N LEU A 142 -9.17 -11.64 -17.25
CA LEU A 142 -10.61 -11.92 -17.25
C LEU A 142 -10.91 -13.36 -16.86
N LYS A 143 -10.15 -14.35 -17.34
CA LYS A 143 -10.32 -15.74 -16.92
C LYS A 143 -10.08 -15.94 -15.42
N ALA A 144 -9.14 -15.20 -14.82
CA ALA A 144 -8.95 -15.18 -13.37
C ALA A 144 -10.17 -14.56 -12.65
N LEU A 145 -10.67 -13.42 -13.13
CA LEU A 145 -11.85 -12.73 -12.56
C LEU A 145 -13.14 -13.55 -12.68
N GLU A 146 -13.37 -14.18 -13.84
CA GLU A 146 -14.46 -15.12 -14.09
C GLU A 146 -14.43 -16.30 -13.11
N SER A 147 -13.24 -16.89 -12.91
CA SER A 147 -13.06 -18.02 -12.02
C SER A 147 -13.34 -17.63 -10.57
N ASP A 148 -12.91 -16.45 -10.13
CA ASP A 148 -13.21 -15.93 -8.79
C ASP A 148 -14.72 -15.65 -8.63
N CYS A 149 -15.35 -15.05 -9.63
CA CYS A 149 -16.78 -14.76 -9.62
C CYS A 149 -17.64 -16.04 -9.68
N LEU A 150 -17.21 -17.08 -10.40
CA LEU A 150 -17.81 -18.41 -10.42
C LEU A 150 -17.70 -19.09 -9.05
N MET A 151 -16.51 -19.05 -8.44
CA MET A 151 -16.26 -19.57 -7.08
C MET A 151 -17.05 -18.84 -5.99
N LYS A 152 -17.34 -17.54 -6.19
CA LYS A 152 -18.21 -16.72 -5.33
C LYS A 152 -19.71 -16.87 -5.63
N GLY A 153 -20.08 -17.55 -6.72
CA GLY A 153 -21.48 -17.69 -7.17
C GLY A 153 -22.11 -16.39 -7.69
N ILE A 154 -21.27 -15.46 -8.16
CA ILE A 154 -21.68 -14.19 -8.80
C ILE A 154 -21.97 -14.42 -10.28
N LEU A 155 -21.14 -15.25 -10.94
CA LEU A 155 -21.36 -15.73 -12.30
C LEU A 155 -21.67 -17.23 -12.28
N THR A 156 -22.34 -17.70 -13.33
CA THR A 156 -22.54 -19.13 -13.63
C THR A 156 -21.62 -19.54 -14.79
N LYS A 157 -21.53 -20.84 -15.09
CA LYS A 157 -20.75 -21.33 -16.24
C LYS A 157 -21.23 -20.77 -17.59
N ASP A 158 -22.51 -20.39 -17.68
CA ASP A 158 -23.13 -19.79 -18.88
C ASP A 158 -22.96 -18.27 -18.95
N THR A 159 -22.58 -17.61 -17.84
CA THR A 159 -22.38 -16.14 -17.78
C THR A 159 -20.93 -15.74 -17.47
N ALA A 160 -20.04 -16.71 -17.23
CA ALA A 160 -18.59 -16.54 -17.21
C ALA A 160 -18.08 -16.48 -18.65
N ASP A 161 -18.40 -15.35 -19.30
CA ASP A 161 -17.99 -15.01 -20.65
C ASP A 161 -17.84 -13.48 -20.76
N LEU A 162 -16.72 -12.96 -20.23
CA LEU A 162 -16.42 -11.53 -20.19
C LEU A 162 -15.58 -11.10 -21.40
N SER A 163 -15.85 -9.91 -21.93
CA SER A 163 -15.22 -9.41 -23.16
C SER A 163 -13.77 -8.93 -22.97
N GLU A 164 -12.79 -9.68 -23.49
CA GLU A 164 -11.41 -9.18 -23.60
C GLU A 164 -11.28 -8.00 -24.57
N ASN A 165 -12.17 -7.89 -25.55
CA ASN A 165 -12.20 -6.81 -26.53
C ASN A 165 -12.49 -5.47 -25.82
N HIS A 166 -13.51 -5.43 -24.96
CA HIS A 166 -13.87 -4.27 -24.15
C HIS A 166 -12.70 -3.81 -23.27
N LEU A 167 -12.03 -4.74 -22.60
CA LEU A 167 -10.88 -4.47 -21.74
C LEU A 167 -9.68 -3.95 -22.55
N ALA A 168 -9.31 -4.64 -23.63
CA ALA A 168 -8.16 -4.28 -24.46
C ALA A 168 -8.35 -2.94 -25.18
N TRP A 169 -9.57 -2.66 -25.68
CA TRP A 169 -9.88 -1.40 -26.34
C TRP A 169 -9.77 -0.22 -25.38
N TYR A 170 -10.40 -0.28 -24.20
CA TYR A 170 -10.43 0.84 -23.26
C TYR A 170 -9.16 1.04 -22.44
N ALA A 171 -8.21 0.09 -22.47
CA ALA A 171 -6.84 0.36 -22.03
C ALA A 171 -6.13 1.38 -22.93
N TYR A 172 -6.28 1.26 -24.25
CA TYR A 172 -5.53 2.06 -25.24
C TYR A 172 -6.26 3.28 -25.76
N HIS A 173 -7.60 3.34 -25.67
CA HIS A 173 -8.40 4.43 -26.19
C HIS A 173 -8.89 5.36 -25.07
N ALA A 174 -8.37 6.59 -25.06
CA ALA A 174 -8.77 7.68 -24.18
C ALA A 174 -10.28 7.91 -24.15
N LEU A 175 -10.79 8.47 -23.06
CA LEU A 175 -12.16 8.95 -22.98
C LEU A 175 -12.26 10.36 -23.60
N ASP A 176 -13.15 10.54 -24.58
CA ASP A 176 -13.34 11.81 -25.29
C ASP A 176 -14.15 12.85 -24.50
N ASP A 177 -14.86 12.43 -23.44
CA ASP A 177 -15.65 13.31 -22.59
C ASP A 177 -14.75 14.19 -21.71
N THR A 178 -14.57 15.44 -22.12
CA THR A 178 -13.78 16.47 -21.43
C THR A 178 -14.31 16.89 -20.06
N THR A 179 -15.54 16.49 -19.69
CA THR A 179 -16.12 16.74 -18.37
C THR A 179 -15.85 15.62 -17.37
N SER A 180 -15.42 14.46 -17.85
CA SER A 180 -15.10 13.31 -17.00
C SER A 180 -13.83 13.56 -16.18
N PRO A 181 -13.80 13.13 -14.90
CA PRO A 181 -12.58 13.15 -14.09
C PRO A 181 -11.46 12.23 -14.61
N LEU A 182 -11.75 11.34 -15.56
CA LEU A 182 -10.78 10.44 -16.22
C LEU A 182 -10.48 10.85 -17.67
N TYR A 183 -10.77 12.10 -18.06
CA TYR A 183 -10.49 12.60 -19.40
C TYR A 183 -8.99 12.51 -19.72
N GLY A 184 -8.65 12.03 -20.91
CA GLY A 184 -7.27 11.91 -21.38
C GLY A 184 -6.45 10.75 -20.77
N ASP A 185 -6.93 10.08 -19.73
CA ASP A 185 -6.23 8.93 -19.14
C ASP A 185 -6.33 7.70 -20.06
N HIS A 186 -5.18 7.13 -20.41
CA HIS A 186 -5.07 5.88 -21.19
C HIS A 186 -3.62 5.37 -21.24
N MET A 187 -3.44 4.12 -21.66
CA MET A 187 -2.16 3.63 -22.14
C MET A 187 -1.87 4.23 -23.52
N SER A 188 -0.90 5.14 -23.60
CA SER A 188 -0.44 5.74 -24.86
C SER A 188 0.82 5.05 -25.35
N ARG A 189 0.77 4.46 -26.54
CA ARG A 189 1.94 3.94 -27.27
C ARG A 189 1.71 4.16 -28.76
N ASP A 190 2.65 4.77 -29.47
CA ASP A 190 2.53 5.13 -30.89
C ASP A 190 1.99 3.98 -31.76
N TYR A 191 0.70 3.99 -32.06
CA TYR A 191 0.03 3.04 -32.93
C TYR A 191 -0.56 3.76 -34.15
N VAL A 192 -0.43 3.12 -35.32
CA VAL A 192 -0.77 3.75 -36.61
C VAL A 192 -2.25 3.58 -37.03
N SER A 193 -3.03 2.83 -36.26
CA SER A 193 -4.48 2.62 -36.47
C SER A 193 -5.11 1.93 -35.25
N ASP A 194 -6.42 2.11 -35.06
CA ASP A 194 -7.21 1.48 -33.99
C ASP A 194 -6.98 -0.06 -33.91
N ARG A 195 -6.95 -0.74 -35.07
CA ARG A 195 -6.61 -2.17 -35.20
C ARG A 195 -5.24 -2.52 -34.59
N ALA A 196 -4.25 -1.63 -34.72
CA ALA A 196 -2.89 -1.88 -34.26
C ALA A 196 -2.73 -1.78 -32.73
N SER A 197 -3.72 -1.23 -32.01
CA SER A 197 -3.70 -1.18 -30.54
C SER A 197 -3.73 -2.59 -29.91
N TYR A 198 -4.56 -3.51 -30.43
CA TYR A 198 -4.65 -4.92 -29.99
C TYR A 198 -3.33 -5.69 -30.08
N ASN A 199 -2.33 -5.18 -30.81
CA ASN A 199 -1.00 -5.78 -30.95
C ASN A 199 0.08 -5.05 -30.12
N LYS A 200 -0.27 -4.05 -29.32
CA LYS A 200 0.66 -3.40 -28.38
C LYS A 200 0.94 -4.24 -27.14
N GLY A 201 0.06 -5.17 -26.81
CA GLY A 201 0.17 -6.01 -25.62
C GLY A 201 -0.43 -5.36 -24.38
N GLY A 202 -0.08 -5.88 -23.22
CA GLY A 202 -0.47 -5.37 -21.91
C GLY A 202 0.13 -6.25 -20.81
N ASN A 203 -0.37 -6.11 -19.59
CA ASN A 203 -0.04 -6.98 -18.45
C ASN A 203 -1.11 -6.88 -17.36
N ALA A 204 -0.94 -7.62 -16.26
CA ALA A 204 -1.87 -7.64 -15.14
C ALA A 204 -2.14 -6.24 -14.56
N ASP A 205 -1.10 -5.41 -14.42
CA ASP A 205 -1.23 -4.03 -13.91
C ASP A 205 -2.12 -3.13 -14.82
N VAL A 206 -2.07 -3.33 -16.15
CA VAL A 206 -2.93 -2.60 -17.10
C VAL A 206 -4.37 -3.09 -17.02
N ALA A 207 -4.59 -4.41 -16.97
CA ALA A 207 -5.93 -4.97 -16.79
C ALA A 207 -6.57 -4.51 -15.48
N GLN A 208 -5.79 -4.54 -14.39
CA GLN A 208 -6.17 -4.08 -13.05
C GLN A 208 -6.59 -2.60 -13.05
N ALA A 209 -5.90 -1.72 -13.78
CA ALA A 209 -6.26 -0.31 -13.88
C ALA A 209 -7.62 -0.10 -14.58
N VAL A 210 -7.84 -0.77 -15.73
CA VAL A 210 -9.10 -0.68 -16.48
C VAL A 210 -10.28 -1.25 -15.67
N LEU A 211 -10.09 -2.44 -15.07
CA LEU A 211 -11.09 -3.10 -14.23
C LEU A 211 -11.44 -2.28 -12.97
N ALA A 212 -10.45 -1.61 -12.36
CA ALA A 212 -10.67 -0.72 -11.22
C ALA A 212 -11.53 0.51 -11.56
N ASN A 213 -11.62 0.93 -12.83
CA ASN A 213 -12.46 2.05 -13.27
C ASN A 213 -13.95 1.68 -13.46
N LYS A 214 -14.31 0.40 -13.28
CA LYS A 214 -15.55 -0.25 -13.77
C LYS A 214 -15.62 -0.41 -15.30
N TRP A 215 -14.48 -0.53 -15.98
CA TRP A 215 -14.44 -0.84 -17.40
C TRP A 215 -13.92 -2.27 -17.59
N GLY A 216 -14.01 -2.82 -18.80
CA GLY A 216 -13.40 -4.11 -19.15
C GLY A 216 -14.15 -5.40 -18.78
N ALA A 217 -15.22 -5.37 -17.97
CA ALA A 217 -15.94 -6.59 -17.54
C ALA A 217 -17.43 -6.62 -17.94
N VAL A 218 -17.72 -6.36 -19.23
CA VAL A 218 -19.04 -6.62 -19.84
C VAL A 218 -19.13 -8.06 -20.35
N ALA A 219 -20.35 -8.54 -20.66
CA ALA A 219 -20.52 -9.80 -21.38
C ALA A 219 -19.86 -9.74 -22.76
N GLU A 220 -19.30 -10.86 -23.20
CA GLU A 220 -18.74 -11.05 -24.54
C GLU A 220 -19.74 -10.67 -25.66
N SER A 221 -21.04 -10.86 -25.45
CA SER A 221 -22.08 -10.45 -26.41
C SER A 221 -22.18 -8.94 -26.66
N GLU A 222 -21.78 -8.09 -25.70
CA GLU A 222 -21.82 -6.63 -25.83
C GLU A 222 -20.62 -6.05 -26.60
N ALA A 223 -19.50 -6.79 -26.59
CA ALA A 223 -18.27 -6.42 -27.29
C ALA A 223 -17.51 -7.68 -27.75
N PRO A 224 -17.97 -8.38 -28.81
CA PRO A 224 -17.41 -9.69 -29.15
C PRO A 224 -15.93 -9.66 -29.52
N PHE A 225 -15.17 -10.65 -29.06
CA PHE A 225 -13.79 -10.89 -29.47
C PHE A 225 -13.76 -11.60 -30.83
N ASP A 226 -13.00 -11.02 -31.76
CA ASP A 226 -12.87 -11.51 -33.13
C ASP A 226 -11.51 -11.05 -33.70
N THR A 227 -11.34 -11.03 -35.02
CA THR A 227 -10.19 -10.40 -35.67
C THR A 227 -10.06 -8.94 -35.21
N ALA A 228 -8.83 -8.46 -35.04
CA ALA A 228 -8.58 -7.08 -34.59
C ALA A 228 -9.23 -5.99 -35.49
N SER A 229 -9.52 -6.31 -36.76
CA SER A 229 -10.27 -5.44 -37.67
C SER A 229 -11.75 -5.33 -37.29
N ASN A 230 -12.39 -6.46 -37.00
CA ASN A 230 -13.80 -6.51 -36.62
C ASN A 230 -14.00 -5.93 -35.21
N MET A 231 -13.15 -6.29 -34.25
CA MET A 231 -13.17 -5.71 -32.90
C MET A 231 -13.03 -4.19 -32.92
N ALA A 232 -12.04 -3.65 -33.66
CA ALA A 232 -11.90 -2.20 -33.83
C ALA A 232 -13.14 -1.55 -34.46
N SER A 233 -13.77 -2.21 -35.44
CA SER A 233 -14.99 -1.71 -36.07
C SER A 233 -16.18 -1.69 -35.10
N VAL A 234 -16.38 -2.76 -34.31
CA VAL A 234 -17.43 -2.82 -33.28
C VAL A 234 -17.23 -1.71 -32.24
N MET A 235 -16.05 -1.66 -31.62
CA MET A 235 -15.79 -0.72 -30.52
C MET A 235 -15.81 0.75 -30.95
N LYS A 236 -15.41 1.05 -32.20
CA LYS A 236 -15.46 2.41 -32.76
C LYS A 236 -16.89 2.90 -33.04
N ASN A 237 -17.80 1.99 -33.36
CA ASN A 237 -19.21 2.29 -33.64
C ASN A 237 -20.13 2.07 -32.43
N ALA A 238 -19.58 1.60 -31.30
CA ALA A 238 -20.33 1.39 -30.08
C ALA A 238 -20.84 2.71 -29.46
N ALA A 239 -21.95 2.63 -28.72
CA ALA A 239 -22.42 3.76 -27.93
C ALA A 239 -21.41 4.14 -26.85
N SER A 240 -21.25 5.44 -26.56
CA SER A 240 -20.32 5.92 -25.52
C SER A 240 -20.62 5.34 -24.12
N SER A 241 -21.88 4.98 -23.87
CA SER A 241 -22.31 4.29 -22.65
C SER A 241 -21.73 2.89 -22.47
N LEU A 242 -21.25 2.22 -23.53
CA LEU A 242 -20.66 0.89 -23.42
C LEU A 242 -19.47 0.89 -22.45
N ARG A 243 -18.59 1.91 -22.51
CA ARG A 243 -17.40 2.00 -21.65
C ARG A 243 -17.69 1.79 -20.17
N THR A 244 -18.78 2.39 -19.68
CA THR A 244 -19.16 2.38 -18.26
C THR A 244 -20.15 1.27 -17.90
N GLN A 245 -20.51 0.39 -18.84
CA GLN A 245 -21.17 -0.86 -18.52
C GLN A 245 -20.17 -1.84 -17.90
N SER A 246 -20.64 -2.61 -16.93
CA SER A 246 -19.91 -3.75 -16.39
C SER A 246 -20.88 -4.69 -15.69
N LEU A 247 -20.60 -5.99 -15.73
CA LEU A 247 -21.23 -7.00 -14.88
C LEU A 247 -20.53 -7.11 -13.53
N ILE A 248 -19.22 -6.84 -13.48
CA ILE A 248 -18.35 -7.06 -12.32
C ILE A 248 -17.61 -5.77 -11.93
N GLN A 249 -17.62 -5.45 -10.64
CA GLN A 249 -16.69 -4.49 -10.04
C GLN A 249 -15.49 -5.26 -9.49
N LEU A 250 -14.29 -4.92 -9.96
CA LEU A 250 -13.04 -5.36 -9.31
C LEU A 250 -12.97 -4.78 -7.88
N THR A 251 -12.79 -5.63 -6.87
CA THR A 251 -12.51 -5.16 -5.50
C THR A 251 -11.03 -5.24 -5.17
N ASP A 252 -10.38 -6.34 -5.52
CA ASP A 252 -9.01 -6.62 -5.12
C ASP A 252 -8.25 -7.29 -6.28
N SER A 253 -6.95 -7.04 -6.35
CA SER A 253 -6.05 -7.72 -7.28
C SER A 253 -4.67 -7.78 -6.63
N GLU A 254 -4.32 -8.95 -6.08
CA GLU A 254 -3.11 -9.15 -5.27
C GLU A 254 -2.02 -9.86 -6.09
N CYS A 255 -0.82 -9.29 -6.10
CA CYS A 255 0.37 -9.85 -6.73
C CYS A 255 1.16 -10.78 -5.78
N TYR A 256 1.45 -11.98 -6.24
CA TYR A 256 2.25 -12.99 -5.56
C TYR A 256 3.65 -13.04 -6.22
N ASP A 257 4.64 -12.38 -5.63
CA ASP A 257 6.00 -12.24 -6.21
C ASP A 257 6.59 -13.59 -6.70
N PRO A 258 7.09 -13.71 -7.95
CA PRO A 258 7.50 -14.97 -8.55
C PRO A 258 8.77 -15.64 -8.00
N TYR A 259 9.64 -14.95 -7.27
CA TYR A 259 10.85 -15.56 -6.66
C TYR A 259 10.55 -16.58 -5.55
N LEU A 260 9.28 -16.95 -5.46
CA LEU A 260 8.58 -17.75 -4.49
C LEU A 260 8.01 -19.04 -5.08
N ALA A 261 7.88 -19.19 -6.40
CA ALA A 261 7.38 -20.42 -7.01
C ALA A 261 8.39 -21.59 -6.90
N SER A 262 9.68 -21.28 -6.69
CA SER A 262 10.67 -22.28 -6.27
C SER A 262 10.73 -22.51 -4.75
N ASP A 263 10.10 -21.66 -3.93
CA ASP A 263 9.99 -21.81 -2.47
C ASP A 263 8.66 -22.47 -2.06
N ILE A 264 8.75 -23.59 -1.34
CA ILE A 264 7.57 -24.36 -0.94
C ILE A 264 6.58 -23.57 -0.07
N THR A 265 7.03 -22.58 0.73
CA THR A 265 6.11 -21.78 1.57
C THR A 265 5.12 -21.02 0.70
N SER A 266 5.59 -20.58 -0.46
CA SER A 266 4.94 -19.54 -1.23
C SER A 266 4.33 -20.08 -2.53
N ARG A 267 4.82 -21.21 -3.06
CA ARG A 267 3.97 -22.14 -3.83
C ARG A 267 2.68 -22.46 -3.08
N ASN A 268 2.78 -22.73 -1.78
CA ASN A 268 1.59 -23.02 -0.98
C ASN A 268 0.68 -21.80 -0.81
N GLU A 269 1.19 -20.57 -0.83
CA GLU A 269 0.35 -19.35 -0.87
C GLU A 269 -0.37 -19.21 -2.23
N ILE A 270 0.31 -19.51 -3.35
CA ILE A 270 -0.30 -19.55 -4.69
C ILE A 270 -1.38 -20.64 -4.79
N LYS A 271 -1.12 -21.85 -4.28
CA LYS A 271 -2.13 -22.93 -4.21
C LYS A 271 -3.31 -22.58 -3.31
N GLU A 272 -3.06 -21.94 -2.15
CA GLU A 272 -4.14 -21.43 -1.29
C GLU A 272 -4.99 -20.36 -2.01
N ALA A 273 -4.38 -19.53 -2.86
CA ALA A 273 -5.10 -18.57 -3.71
C ALA A 273 -5.91 -19.27 -4.81
N ILE A 274 -5.34 -20.19 -5.59
CA ILE A 274 -6.04 -20.95 -6.65
C ILE A 274 -7.25 -21.69 -6.08
N LEU A 275 -7.15 -22.33 -4.91
CA LEU A 275 -8.29 -22.98 -4.26
C LEU A 275 -9.37 -22.01 -3.76
N THR A 276 -9.03 -20.73 -3.58
CA THR A 276 -9.96 -19.69 -3.08
C THR A 276 -10.65 -18.95 -4.23
N HIS A 277 -9.90 -18.63 -5.29
CA HIS A 277 -10.31 -17.79 -6.42
C HIS A 277 -10.51 -18.59 -7.72
N GLY A 278 -10.34 -19.91 -7.69
CA GLY A 278 -10.46 -20.81 -8.85
C GLY A 278 -9.24 -20.79 -9.76
N ALA A 279 -8.69 -19.61 -10.05
CA ALA A 279 -7.58 -19.43 -10.96
C ALA A 279 -6.72 -18.19 -10.64
N MET A 280 -5.59 -18.02 -11.34
CA MET A 280 -4.62 -16.93 -11.14
C MET A 280 -3.96 -16.57 -12.48
N ASP A 281 -3.91 -15.28 -12.82
CA ASP A 281 -3.17 -14.77 -13.98
C ASP A 281 -1.66 -14.87 -13.74
N VAL A 282 -0.87 -15.16 -14.78
CA VAL A 282 0.60 -15.23 -14.73
C VAL A 282 1.22 -14.93 -16.09
N ALA A 283 2.34 -14.23 -16.10
CA ALA A 283 3.16 -14.05 -17.29
C ALA A 283 4.30 -15.09 -17.34
N LEU A 284 4.65 -15.57 -18.55
CA LEU A 284 5.76 -16.51 -18.78
C LEU A 284 6.41 -16.33 -20.16
N TYR A 285 7.49 -17.08 -20.41
CA TYR A 285 8.04 -17.22 -21.75
C TYR A 285 7.38 -18.39 -22.50
N TYR A 286 6.62 -18.07 -23.54
CA TYR A 286 5.99 -19.03 -24.43
C TYR A 286 6.67 -19.04 -25.82
N ASN A 287 7.13 -20.22 -26.24
CA ASN A 287 7.63 -20.48 -27.60
C ASN A 287 7.62 -22.00 -27.90
N PRO A 288 6.52 -22.56 -28.41
CA PRO A 288 6.31 -24.01 -28.54
C PRO A 288 7.11 -24.64 -29.69
N SER A 289 7.83 -23.83 -30.48
CA SER A 289 8.79 -24.26 -31.48
C SER A 289 10.22 -24.39 -30.93
N ASN A 290 10.43 -24.06 -29.65
CA ASN A 290 11.74 -24.04 -29.00
C ASN A 290 11.97 -25.28 -28.12
N ARG A 291 13.23 -25.50 -27.74
CA ARG A 291 13.75 -26.67 -27.01
C ARG A 291 13.15 -26.93 -25.62
N TYR A 292 12.29 -26.06 -25.11
CA TYR A 292 11.75 -26.15 -23.74
C TYR A 292 10.49 -27.00 -23.63
N TYR A 293 9.88 -27.37 -24.76
CA TYR A 293 8.60 -28.06 -24.83
C TYR A 293 8.75 -29.56 -25.06
N LYS A 294 7.87 -30.33 -24.43
CA LYS A 294 7.65 -31.75 -24.66
C LYS A 294 6.19 -32.00 -24.98
N GLU A 295 5.95 -32.93 -25.89
CA GLU A 295 4.67 -33.60 -26.06
C GLU A 295 4.91 -35.08 -25.72
N THR A 296 3.99 -35.70 -24.99
CA THR A 296 4.01 -37.14 -24.71
C THR A 296 2.58 -37.66 -24.54
N ASN A 297 2.15 -38.47 -25.51
CA ASN A 297 0.80 -39.05 -25.59
C ASN A 297 -0.33 -38.01 -25.57
N GLY A 298 -0.11 -36.84 -26.19
CA GLY A 298 -1.06 -35.72 -26.24
C GLY A 298 -0.97 -34.76 -25.04
N VAL A 299 -0.17 -35.07 -24.02
CA VAL A 299 0.11 -34.15 -22.90
C VAL A 299 1.27 -33.25 -23.27
N TYR A 300 1.08 -31.94 -23.12
CA TYR A 300 2.10 -30.92 -23.43
C TYR A 300 2.67 -30.30 -22.15
N ALA A 301 3.99 -30.13 -22.10
CA ALA A 301 4.70 -29.59 -20.94
C ALA A 301 5.86 -28.66 -21.35
N SER A 302 6.15 -27.65 -20.54
CA SER A 302 7.22 -26.68 -20.74
C SER A 302 8.09 -26.49 -19.48
N TYR A 303 9.40 -26.31 -19.71
CA TYR A 303 10.35 -25.85 -18.70
C TYR A 303 11.46 -24.98 -19.33
N ALA A 304 11.29 -23.66 -19.31
CA ALA A 304 12.17 -22.66 -19.92
C ALA A 304 13.39 -22.32 -19.04
N TYR A 305 14.11 -23.33 -18.54
CA TYR A 305 15.19 -23.28 -17.54
C TYR A 305 16.35 -22.26 -17.76
N MET A 306 16.46 -21.64 -18.94
CA MET A 306 17.46 -20.62 -19.26
C MET A 306 16.88 -19.24 -19.60
N VAL A 307 15.59 -19.01 -19.29
CA VAL A 307 14.87 -17.79 -19.68
C VAL A 307 14.42 -17.02 -18.44
N GLY A 308 14.80 -15.74 -18.35
CA GLY A 308 14.44 -14.90 -17.21
C GLY A 308 13.03 -14.31 -17.28
N PRO A 309 12.50 -13.75 -16.17
CA PRO A 309 11.18 -13.11 -16.14
C PRO A 309 11.14 -11.81 -16.96
N ASP A 310 12.31 -11.24 -17.29
CA ASP A 310 12.45 -10.10 -18.18
C ASP A 310 12.34 -10.47 -19.67
N GLN A 311 12.24 -11.76 -19.98
CA GLN A 311 11.98 -12.30 -21.31
C GLN A 311 10.55 -12.86 -21.43
N ALA A 312 9.74 -12.82 -20.37
CA ALA A 312 8.33 -13.21 -20.42
C ALA A 312 7.59 -12.44 -21.52
N ASN A 313 6.82 -13.16 -22.32
CA ASN A 313 6.28 -12.68 -23.59
C ASN A 313 4.80 -13.03 -23.79
N HIS A 314 4.21 -13.85 -22.91
CA HIS A 314 2.82 -14.31 -22.98
C HIS A 314 2.18 -14.30 -21.57
N CYS A 315 0.88 -14.03 -21.48
CA CYS A 315 0.11 -14.10 -20.24
C CYS A 315 -0.89 -15.26 -20.35
N VAL A 316 -1.07 -16.01 -19.27
CA VAL A 316 -1.86 -17.24 -19.20
C VAL A 316 -2.45 -17.41 -17.81
N THR A 317 -3.38 -18.34 -17.62
CA THR A 317 -4.00 -18.55 -16.30
C THR A 317 -3.56 -19.88 -15.69
N ILE A 318 -3.03 -19.86 -14.46
CA ILE A 318 -2.87 -21.05 -13.64
C ILE A 318 -4.25 -21.45 -13.09
N VAL A 319 -4.71 -22.66 -13.43
CA VAL A 319 -6.00 -23.20 -12.98
C VAL A 319 -5.84 -24.40 -12.04
N GLY A 320 -4.66 -25.03 -12.02
CA GLY A 320 -4.44 -26.25 -11.25
C GLY A 320 -2.96 -26.54 -11.03
N TRP A 321 -2.67 -27.70 -10.45
CA TRP A 321 -1.31 -28.20 -10.26
C TRP A 321 -1.25 -29.71 -10.03
N ASP A 322 -0.04 -30.26 -10.16
CA ASP A 322 0.31 -31.60 -9.72
C ASP A 322 1.74 -31.60 -9.17
N ASP A 323 1.91 -31.93 -7.89
CA ASP A 323 3.22 -32.01 -7.21
C ASP A 323 4.09 -33.17 -7.70
N ASP A 324 3.49 -34.24 -8.25
CA ASP A 324 4.22 -35.43 -8.70
C ASP A 324 4.62 -35.34 -10.19
N PHE A 325 4.07 -34.38 -10.95
CA PHE A 325 4.36 -34.18 -12.37
C PHE A 325 5.85 -33.89 -12.63
N ASN A 326 6.48 -34.68 -13.50
CA ASN A 326 7.88 -34.46 -13.90
C ASN A 326 8.14 -34.79 -15.38
N ASP A 327 7.11 -34.75 -16.24
CA ASP A 327 7.24 -35.17 -17.64
C ASP A 327 7.72 -34.01 -18.54
N PHE A 328 8.95 -33.56 -18.31
CA PHE A 328 9.58 -32.46 -19.04
C PHE A 328 10.61 -32.95 -20.07
N ARG A 329 11.07 -32.03 -20.95
CA ARG A 329 12.12 -32.29 -21.96
C ARG A 329 13.53 -32.25 -21.37
N GLU A 330 13.72 -31.42 -20.36
CA GLU A 330 14.95 -31.23 -19.61
C GLU A 330 14.62 -31.45 -18.12
N ASP A 331 15.53 -32.01 -17.34
CA ASP A 331 15.28 -32.35 -15.93
C ASP A 331 14.99 -31.08 -15.09
N ALA A 332 13.79 -31.02 -14.49
CA ALA A 332 13.46 -30.02 -13.49
C ALA A 332 14.20 -30.28 -12.15
N PRO A 333 14.45 -29.26 -11.31
CA PRO A 333 15.15 -29.42 -10.04
C PRO A 333 14.46 -30.40 -9.07
N GLU A 334 13.12 -30.43 -9.08
CA GLU A 334 12.26 -31.39 -8.38
C GLU A 334 10.98 -31.57 -9.23
N SER A 335 10.19 -32.60 -8.94
CA SER A 335 8.82 -32.72 -9.48
C SER A 335 7.96 -31.52 -9.09
N GLY A 336 6.93 -31.27 -9.90
CA GLY A 336 5.88 -30.31 -9.63
C GLY A 336 5.61 -29.38 -10.80
N ALA A 337 4.33 -29.29 -11.19
CA ALA A 337 3.89 -28.48 -12.31
C ALA A 337 2.59 -27.70 -12.01
N TRP A 338 2.48 -26.51 -12.58
CA TRP A 338 1.24 -25.76 -12.73
C TRP A 338 0.49 -26.27 -13.97
N LEU A 339 -0.83 -26.47 -13.83
CA LEU A 339 -1.72 -26.65 -14.97
C LEU A 339 -2.13 -25.27 -15.48
N ILE A 340 -1.73 -24.97 -16.70
CA ILE A 340 -1.99 -23.70 -17.38
C ILE A 340 -3.17 -23.86 -18.31
N ALA A 341 -4.12 -22.93 -18.25
CA ALA A 341 -5.10 -22.67 -19.29
C ALA A 341 -4.58 -21.57 -20.22
N ASN A 342 -4.53 -21.85 -21.51
CA ASN A 342 -4.03 -20.96 -22.55
C ASN A 342 -5.17 -20.24 -23.29
N SER A 343 -4.81 -19.26 -24.11
CA SER A 343 -5.72 -18.37 -24.85
C SER A 343 -5.63 -18.55 -26.38
N TYR A 344 -5.24 -19.72 -26.88
CA TYR A 344 -5.18 -20.04 -28.32
C TYR A 344 -6.31 -20.95 -28.83
N GLY A 345 -7.35 -21.17 -28.01
CA GLY A 345 -8.47 -22.04 -28.32
C GLY A 345 -8.18 -23.54 -28.15
N THR A 346 -9.24 -24.34 -28.07
CA THR A 346 -9.16 -25.79 -27.80
C THR A 346 -8.48 -26.60 -28.91
N ASN A 347 -8.46 -26.10 -30.14
CA ASN A 347 -7.92 -26.80 -31.31
C ASN A 347 -6.43 -26.49 -31.57
N TYR A 348 -5.74 -25.83 -30.64
CA TYR A 348 -4.35 -25.40 -30.84
C TYR A 348 -3.37 -26.58 -30.71
N SER A 349 -2.52 -26.78 -31.72
CA SER A 349 -1.72 -28.01 -31.92
C SER A 349 -0.51 -28.21 -30.98
N LYS A 350 -0.38 -27.38 -29.94
CA LYS A 350 0.73 -27.39 -28.97
C LYS A 350 0.27 -27.47 -27.52
N ASP A 351 -1.02 -27.70 -27.32
CA ASP A 351 -1.70 -27.76 -26.03
C ASP A 351 -2.68 -28.96 -26.04
N GLU A 352 -3.01 -29.50 -24.86
CA GLU A 352 -4.06 -30.51 -24.66
C GLU A 352 -5.41 -29.78 -24.49
N ASN A 353 -6.20 -29.64 -25.56
CA ASN A 353 -7.48 -28.90 -25.55
C ASN A 353 -7.37 -27.44 -25.04
N GLY A 354 -6.21 -26.80 -25.23
CA GLY A 354 -5.91 -25.46 -24.71
C GLY A 354 -5.28 -25.43 -23.31
N TYR A 355 -4.89 -26.58 -22.77
CA TYR A 355 -4.15 -26.69 -21.50
C TYR A 355 -2.73 -27.22 -21.71
N PHE A 356 -1.78 -26.81 -20.88
CA PHE A 356 -0.44 -27.39 -20.85
C PHE A 356 0.18 -27.28 -19.45
N TRP A 357 1.20 -28.07 -19.18
CA TRP A 357 1.90 -28.09 -17.89
C TRP A 357 3.15 -27.21 -17.92
N VAL A 358 3.40 -26.47 -16.84
CA VAL A 358 4.63 -25.67 -16.67
C VAL A 358 5.28 -26.04 -15.35
N SER A 359 6.58 -26.34 -15.38
CA SER A 359 7.32 -26.64 -14.13
C SER A 359 7.20 -25.49 -13.13
N TYR A 360 7.01 -25.81 -11.85
CA TYR A 360 7.11 -24.83 -10.76
C TYR A 360 8.43 -24.04 -10.75
N TYR A 361 9.47 -24.61 -11.36
CA TYR A 361 10.82 -24.09 -11.39
C TYR A 361 11.13 -23.26 -12.64
N ASP A 362 10.16 -23.04 -13.54
CA ASP A 362 10.34 -22.22 -14.73
C ASP A 362 10.75 -20.78 -14.35
N PRO A 363 11.97 -20.34 -14.70
CA PRO A 363 12.49 -19.04 -14.28
C PRO A 363 11.88 -17.86 -15.03
N SER A 364 11.06 -18.10 -16.05
CA SER A 364 10.36 -17.04 -16.80
C SER A 364 9.05 -16.60 -16.17
N LEU A 365 8.48 -17.41 -15.27
CA LEU A 365 7.21 -17.11 -14.59
C LEU A 365 7.33 -15.80 -13.79
N CYS A 366 6.42 -14.86 -14.03
CA CYS A 366 6.32 -13.59 -13.34
C CYS A 366 4.87 -13.08 -13.27
N GLU A 367 4.64 -12.01 -12.51
CA GLU A 367 3.33 -11.33 -12.45
C GLU A 367 2.17 -12.29 -12.13
N TYR A 368 2.29 -13.08 -11.05
CA TYR A 368 1.19 -13.91 -10.56
C TYR A 368 0.15 -13.01 -9.89
N TYR A 369 -1.03 -12.81 -10.49
CA TYR A 369 -2.09 -11.95 -9.95
C TYR A 369 -3.40 -12.69 -9.73
N THR A 370 -4.01 -12.46 -8.56
CA THR A 370 -5.45 -12.69 -8.40
C THR A 370 -6.22 -11.51 -8.99
N PHE A 371 -7.44 -11.77 -9.43
CA PHE A 371 -8.43 -10.75 -9.79
C PHE A 371 -9.73 -11.10 -9.08
N GLU A 372 -10.21 -10.21 -8.21
CA GLU A 372 -11.36 -10.47 -7.35
C GLU A 372 -12.53 -9.54 -7.63
N GLY A 373 -13.73 -10.12 -7.79
CA GLY A 373 -14.93 -9.40 -8.18
C GLY A 373 -16.06 -9.40 -7.15
N VAL A 374 -16.92 -8.39 -7.27
CA VAL A 374 -18.33 -8.39 -6.82
C VAL A 374 -19.23 -8.00 -7.99
N SER A 375 -20.53 -8.28 -7.94
CA SER A 375 -21.49 -7.75 -8.93
C SER A 375 -21.37 -6.22 -9.03
N ALA A 376 -21.40 -5.68 -10.25
CA ALA A 376 -21.32 -4.23 -10.48
C ALA A 376 -22.43 -3.43 -9.76
N ASP A 377 -23.59 -4.06 -9.51
CA ASP A 377 -24.71 -3.45 -8.77
C ASP A 377 -24.41 -3.18 -7.28
N THR A 378 -23.33 -3.77 -6.74
CA THR A 378 -22.93 -3.60 -5.32
C THR A 378 -22.69 -2.14 -4.97
N TYR A 379 -22.15 -1.37 -5.91
CA TYR A 379 -21.96 0.07 -5.78
C TYR A 379 -22.41 0.73 -7.06
N GLN A 380 -23.34 1.67 -7.00
CA GLN A 380 -23.81 2.43 -8.16
C GLN A 380 -22.89 3.63 -8.43
N THR A 381 -22.34 4.24 -7.37
CA THR A 381 -21.50 5.45 -7.44
C THR A 381 -20.02 5.12 -7.27
N ILE A 382 -19.17 5.75 -8.10
CA ILE A 382 -17.72 5.74 -7.97
C ILE A 382 -17.16 7.18 -8.03
N PHE A 383 -16.32 7.54 -7.07
CA PHE A 383 -15.52 8.77 -7.11
C PHE A 383 -14.06 8.41 -7.35
N GLN A 384 -13.45 8.97 -8.38
CA GLN A 384 -12.11 8.64 -8.83
C GLN A 384 -11.51 9.79 -9.65
N TYR A 385 -10.18 9.81 -9.72
CA TYR A 385 -9.41 10.70 -10.61
C TYR A 385 -8.27 9.95 -11.33
N ASP A 386 -8.13 8.63 -11.12
CA ASP A 386 -6.98 7.84 -11.54
C ASP A 386 -7.33 6.81 -12.61
N GLY A 387 -7.33 7.20 -13.89
CA GLY A 387 -7.85 6.37 -14.99
C GLY A 387 -6.87 5.31 -15.51
N ASN A 388 -5.56 5.52 -15.39
CA ASN A 388 -4.54 4.57 -15.88
C ASN A 388 -3.69 3.95 -14.73
N GLY A 389 -4.23 3.98 -13.51
CA GLY A 389 -3.61 3.40 -12.32
C GLY A 389 -2.31 4.11 -11.91
N TRP A 390 -1.46 3.42 -11.14
CA TRP A 390 -0.22 4.01 -10.63
C TRP A 390 0.98 3.73 -11.56
N ASN A 391 1.72 4.79 -11.92
CA ASN A 391 3.09 4.68 -12.45
C ASN A 391 4.13 4.86 -11.34
N ASN A 392 3.87 5.78 -10.42
CA ASN A 392 4.87 6.28 -9.50
C ASN A 392 4.71 5.72 -8.08
N SER A 393 5.84 5.41 -7.46
CA SER A 393 5.98 5.00 -6.06
C SER A 393 6.85 6.01 -5.33
N LEU A 394 6.21 6.91 -4.57
CA LEU A 394 6.90 7.81 -3.65
C LEU A 394 7.27 7.04 -2.37
N ARG A 395 8.57 6.93 -2.06
CA ARG A 395 9.11 6.13 -0.94
C ARG A 395 9.77 7.00 0.11
N SER A 396 9.16 7.14 1.29
CA SER A 396 9.67 8.00 2.38
C SER A 396 10.15 7.19 3.59
N PRO A 397 11.23 7.59 4.29
CA PRO A 397 11.61 6.97 5.56
C PRO A 397 10.66 7.29 6.74
N GLU A 398 9.71 8.20 6.56
CA GLU A 398 8.67 8.54 7.54
C GLU A 398 7.26 8.15 7.03
N GLU A 399 6.24 8.36 7.86
CA GLU A 399 4.84 8.19 7.49
C GLU A 399 4.43 9.25 6.46
N VAL A 400 3.75 8.85 5.39
CA VAL A 400 3.26 9.75 4.34
C VAL A 400 1.75 9.65 4.26
N LYS A 401 1.08 10.76 3.92
CA LYS A 401 -0.34 10.73 3.61
C LYS A 401 -0.57 11.24 2.20
N THR A 402 -1.57 10.70 1.54
CA THR A 402 -2.09 11.23 0.29
C THR A 402 -3.61 11.27 0.35
N ALA A 403 -4.23 12.14 -0.43
CA ALA A 403 -5.66 12.38 -0.33
C ALA A 403 -6.25 12.88 -1.65
N ASN A 404 -7.46 12.43 -1.96
CA ASN A 404 -8.29 13.01 -3.00
C ASN A 404 -9.42 13.81 -2.35
N VAL A 405 -9.78 14.94 -2.96
CA VAL A 405 -10.90 15.81 -2.57
C VAL A 405 -11.94 15.76 -3.67
N PHE A 406 -13.07 15.12 -3.38
CA PHE A 406 -14.18 14.96 -4.29
C PHE A 406 -15.29 15.98 -4.01
N THR A 407 -16.15 16.21 -5.00
CA THR A 407 -17.43 16.90 -4.82
C THR A 407 -18.52 15.87 -5.08
N ALA A 408 -19.48 15.74 -4.16
CA ALA A 408 -20.61 14.83 -4.34
C ALA A 408 -21.58 15.38 -5.39
N ASP A 409 -22.00 14.52 -6.33
CA ASP A 409 -23.11 14.75 -7.24
C ASP A 409 -24.33 14.00 -6.68
N GLY A 410 -25.36 14.75 -6.29
CA GLY A 410 -26.47 14.23 -5.48
C GLY A 410 -26.09 13.92 -4.03
N SER A 411 -27.08 13.54 -3.23
CA SER A 411 -26.83 13.00 -1.88
C SER A 411 -26.33 11.55 -2.01
N GLN A 412 -25.20 11.23 -1.38
CA GLN A 412 -24.47 9.98 -1.63
C GLN A 412 -24.10 9.26 -0.35
N GLN A 413 -24.03 7.94 -0.43
CA GLN A 413 -23.78 7.00 0.65
C GLN A 413 -22.45 6.27 0.38
N LEU A 414 -21.36 6.75 0.98
CA LEU A 414 -20.03 6.14 0.81
C LEU A 414 -19.93 4.86 1.67
N GLN A 415 -19.51 3.77 1.06
CA GLN A 415 -19.48 2.42 1.64
C GLN A 415 -18.07 1.81 1.68
N ALA A 416 -17.25 2.03 0.65
CA ALA A 416 -15.89 1.49 0.57
C ALA A 416 -14.90 2.48 -0.05
N VAL A 417 -13.60 2.24 0.18
CA VAL A 417 -12.49 3.00 -0.41
C VAL A 417 -11.49 2.00 -0.97
N ALA A 418 -10.98 2.24 -2.17
CA ALA A 418 -9.98 1.40 -2.79
C ALA A 418 -8.72 2.19 -3.16
N PHE A 419 -7.58 1.52 -3.02
CA PHE A 419 -6.25 2.11 -3.22
C PHE A 419 -5.23 0.97 -3.43
N TYR A 420 -4.02 1.35 -3.84
CA TYR A 420 -2.97 0.38 -4.14
C TYR A 420 -1.97 0.23 -2.97
N THR A 421 -1.31 -0.93 -2.85
CA THR A 421 -0.09 -1.10 -2.06
C THR A 421 1.06 -1.59 -2.94
N VAL A 422 2.23 -0.96 -2.83
CA VAL A 422 3.44 -1.25 -3.65
C VAL A 422 4.61 -1.78 -2.80
N GLN A 423 4.28 -2.30 -1.62
CA GLN A 423 5.16 -3.04 -0.71
C GLN A 423 4.30 -4.05 0.10
N GLU A 424 4.76 -5.30 0.25
CA GLU A 424 4.11 -6.30 1.12
C GLU A 424 4.06 -5.83 2.59
N ASP A 425 3.10 -6.34 3.36
CA ASP A 425 2.90 -6.01 4.80
C ASP A 425 2.68 -4.50 5.09
N GLN A 426 2.41 -3.65 4.08
CA GLN A 426 2.23 -2.20 4.17
C GLN A 426 0.99 -1.81 5.02
N PRO A 427 1.17 -1.17 6.20
CA PRO A 427 0.05 -0.69 6.99
C PRO A 427 -0.50 0.60 6.40
N TYR A 428 -1.83 0.69 6.37
CA TYR A 428 -2.57 1.85 5.91
C TYR A 428 -3.51 2.37 7.01
N THR A 429 -4.02 3.58 6.83
CA THR A 429 -5.21 4.10 7.52
C THR A 429 -5.99 4.96 6.54
N VAL A 430 -7.29 4.71 6.42
CA VAL A 430 -8.24 5.51 5.65
C VAL A 430 -9.03 6.37 6.62
N ASP A 431 -9.06 7.68 6.38
CA ASP A 431 -9.86 8.66 7.11
C ASP A 431 -10.69 9.49 6.12
N ILE A 432 -11.97 9.73 6.44
CA ILE A 432 -12.87 10.56 5.62
C ILE A 432 -13.20 11.87 6.35
N TYR A 433 -13.10 12.99 5.64
CA TYR A 433 -13.44 14.33 6.14
C TYR A 433 -14.55 14.93 5.29
N ARG A 434 -15.62 15.40 5.94
CA ARG A 434 -16.77 16.06 5.31
C ARG A 434 -16.65 17.57 5.34
N SER A 435 -17.24 18.23 4.35
CA SER A 435 -17.28 19.70 4.22
C SER A 435 -15.88 20.35 4.25
N VAL A 436 -14.96 19.80 3.44
CA VAL A 436 -13.58 20.30 3.29
C VAL A 436 -13.50 21.51 2.36
N SER A 437 -12.47 22.35 2.51
CA SER A 437 -12.30 23.55 1.67
C SER A 437 -10.84 24.01 1.55
N GLY A 438 -10.53 24.86 0.58
CA GLY A 438 -9.18 25.40 0.41
C GLY A 438 -8.16 24.34 0.00
N LYS A 439 -6.95 24.38 0.59
CA LYS A 439 -5.79 23.52 0.23
C LYS A 439 -5.39 22.51 1.32
N ASP A 440 -6.23 22.33 2.33
CA ASP A 440 -6.00 21.36 3.41
C ASP A 440 -7.13 20.32 3.39
N PRO A 441 -6.92 19.12 2.84
CA PRO A 441 -7.95 18.07 2.79
C PRO A 441 -8.37 17.58 4.18
N THR A 442 -7.71 18.02 5.27
CA THR A 442 -8.04 17.63 6.65
C THR A 442 -8.75 18.71 7.47
N ASN A 443 -9.12 19.85 6.86
CA ASN A 443 -9.78 20.96 7.58
C ASN A 443 -11.29 20.81 7.81
N GLY A 444 -11.91 19.79 7.21
CA GLY A 444 -13.32 19.45 7.40
C GLY A 444 -13.60 18.66 8.68
N THR A 445 -14.83 18.17 8.81
CA THR A 445 -15.25 17.34 9.93
C THR A 445 -14.92 15.87 9.68
N GLN A 446 -13.93 15.32 10.42
CA GLN A 446 -13.54 13.91 10.33
C GLN A 446 -14.66 12.98 10.83
N ILE A 447 -15.05 11.99 10.02
CA ILE A 447 -16.03 10.96 10.38
C ILE A 447 -15.31 9.77 11.03
N LYS A 448 -15.03 9.91 12.33
CA LYS A 448 -14.14 9.01 13.10
C LYS A 448 -14.63 7.56 13.17
N GLU A 449 -15.93 7.34 13.05
CA GLU A 449 -16.53 6.01 13.06
C GLU A 449 -16.29 5.25 11.74
N ALA A 450 -16.01 5.96 10.64
CA ALA A 450 -15.66 5.39 9.34
C ALA A 450 -14.15 5.16 9.16
N SER A 451 -13.32 5.61 10.11
CA SER A 451 -11.87 5.42 10.06
C SER A 451 -11.50 3.93 10.15
N VAL A 452 -10.67 3.45 9.22
CA VAL A 452 -10.24 2.05 9.15
C VAL A 452 -8.73 1.96 8.93
N SER A 453 -8.09 0.98 9.57
CA SER A 453 -6.66 0.69 9.38
C SER A 453 -6.45 -0.81 9.29
N GLY A 454 -5.56 -1.22 8.40
CA GLY A 454 -5.20 -2.60 8.20
C GLY A 454 -3.78 -2.75 7.66
N ILE A 455 -3.49 -3.95 7.18
CA ILE A 455 -2.26 -4.35 6.50
C ILE A 455 -2.69 -5.33 5.41
N PHE A 456 -2.34 -5.06 4.17
CA PHE A 456 -2.41 -6.07 3.10
C PHE A 456 -1.13 -6.89 3.10
N ALA A 457 -1.25 -8.21 2.92
CA ALA A 457 -0.11 -9.11 2.93
C ALA A 457 0.68 -9.00 1.62
N LYS A 458 -0.05 -8.85 0.50
CA LYS A 458 0.48 -8.69 -0.84
C LYS A 458 0.45 -7.24 -1.31
N THR A 459 1.21 -6.97 -2.37
CA THR A 459 1.06 -5.75 -3.17
C THR A 459 -0.11 -5.90 -4.13
N GLY A 460 -0.77 -4.82 -4.51
CA GLY A 460 -1.97 -4.93 -5.35
C GLY A 460 -2.85 -3.70 -5.34
N TYR A 461 -4.02 -3.83 -5.94
CA TYR A 461 -5.19 -2.97 -5.71
C TYR A 461 -6.07 -3.64 -4.65
N HIS A 462 -6.63 -2.88 -3.72
CA HIS A 462 -7.43 -3.43 -2.63
C HIS A 462 -8.60 -2.54 -2.25
N THR A 463 -9.73 -3.13 -1.87
CA THR A 463 -10.94 -2.41 -1.42
C THR A 463 -11.20 -2.62 0.06
N VAL A 464 -11.27 -1.52 0.82
CA VAL A 464 -11.60 -1.55 2.26
C VAL A 464 -13.03 -1.06 2.49
N GLN A 465 -13.81 -1.87 3.19
CA GLN A 465 -15.14 -1.48 3.66
C GLN A 465 -15.03 -0.46 4.80
N LEU A 466 -15.84 0.59 4.75
CA LEU A 466 -15.95 1.58 5.81
C LEU A 466 -16.70 0.95 7.01
N PRO A 467 -16.12 0.93 8.23
CA PRO A 467 -16.77 0.35 9.42
C PRO A 467 -18.08 1.02 9.82
N LYS A 468 -18.31 2.23 9.30
CA LYS A 468 -19.57 2.94 9.28
C LYS A 468 -19.67 3.71 7.96
N GLU A 469 -20.80 3.56 7.30
CA GLU A 469 -21.28 4.40 6.20
C GLU A 469 -21.03 5.90 6.44
N VAL A 470 -20.60 6.60 5.39
CA VAL A 470 -20.52 8.07 5.38
C VAL A 470 -21.49 8.63 4.36
N ARG A 471 -22.55 9.28 4.85
CA ARG A 471 -23.46 10.06 3.99
C ARG A 471 -22.88 11.45 3.74
N VAL A 472 -22.87 11.90 2.48
CA VAL A 472 -22.48 13.24 2.03
C VAL A 472 -23.63 13.92 1.27
N ALA A 473 -23.73 15.23 1.38
CA ALA A 473 -24.79 16.02 0.75
C ALA A 473 -24.46 16.37 -0.69
N ASP A 474 -25.51 16.67 -1.48
CA ASP A 474 -25.35 17.18 -2.84
C ASP A 474 -24.48 18.46 -2.87
N GLY A 475 -23.55 18.52 -3.82
CA GLY A 475 -22.54 19.57 -3.94
C GLY A 475 -21.50 19.63 -2.80
N GLU A 476 -21.54 18.72 -1.82
CA GLU A 476 -20.61 18.75 -0.70
C GLU A 476 -19.21 18.26 -1.10
N LYS A 477 -18.20 19.06 -0.77
CA LYS A 477 -16.81 18.61 -0.84
C LYS A 477 -16.43 17.72 0.34
N PHE A 478 -15.91 16.54 0.05
CA PHE A 478 -15.34 15.63 1.04
C PHE A 478 -13.94 15.17 0.60
N SER A 479 -13.12 14.75 1.55
CA SER A 479 -11.82 14.14 1.25
C SER A 479 -11.74 12.72 1.79
N VAL A 480 -10.90 11.92 1.11
CA VAL A 480 -10.46 10.61 1.58
C VAL A 480 -8.95 10.65 1.70
N VAL A 481 -8.44 10.41 2.90
CA VAL A 481 -7.02 10.47 3.26
C VAL A 481 -6.50 9.07 3.52
N ILE A 482 -5.52 8.63 2.75
CA ILE A 482 -4.76 7.39 2.99
C ILE A 482 -3.44 7.74 3.67
N THR A 483 -3.19 7.18 4.85
CA THR A 483 -1.93 7.29 5.58
C THR A 483 -1.14 5.99 5.48
N TYR A 484 0.00 6.01 4.82
CA TYR A 484 0.92 4.88 4.69
C TYR A 484 2.02 4.97 5.77
N ALA A 485 2.10 3.96 6.63
CA ALA A 485 3.10 3.90 7.70
C ALA A 485 4.37 3.16 7.27
N THR A 486 5.53 3.56 7.78
CA THR A 486 6.83 2.99 7.39
C THR A 486 6.96 1.49 7.74
N VAL A 487 7.27 0.67 6.73
CA VAL A 487 7.67 -0.74 6.84
C VAL A 487 9.15 -0.87 6.53
N ASP A 488 9.86 -1.61 7.38
CA ASP A 488 11.32 -1.74 7.38
C ASP A 488 12.06 -0.39 7.41
N ASP A 489 12.29 0.21 6.24
CA ASP A 489 12.96 1.50 6.03
C ASP A 489 12.14 2.51 5.18
N SER A 490 10.94 2.16 4.67
CA SER A 490 10.09 3.05 3.84
C SER A 490 8.57 2.93 4.06
N ALA A 491 7.82 4.02 3.94
CA ALA A 491 6.40 4.03 3.57
C ALA A 491 6.32 4.30 2.06
N CYS A 492 5.46 3.58 1.34
CA CYS A 492 5.33 3.71 -0.10
C CYS A 492 3.94 4.18 -0.51
N VAL A 493 3.87 5.27 -1.28
CA VAL A 493 2.63 5.85 -1.80
C VAL A 493 2.56 5.65 -3.31
N PRO A 494 1.57 4.91 -3.83
CA PRO A 494 1.28 4.85 -5.25
C PRO A 494 0.57 6.12 -5.71
N LEU A 495 1.00 6.64 -6.85
CA LEU A 495 0.54 7.86 -7.50
C LEU A 495 0.50 7.61 -9.02
N GLU A 496 -0.38 8.30 -9.72
CA GLU A 496 -0.37 8.28 -11.19
C GLU A 496 0.99 8.70 -11.74
N GLY A 497 1.59 9.74 -11.17
CA GLY A 497 2.91 10.21 -11.58
C GLY A 497 2.90 10.97 -12.89
N LYS A 498 4.08 11.26 -13.43
CA LYS A 498 4.27 12.14 -14.57
C LYS A 498 3.57 11.59 -15.83
N ASN A 499 2.82 12.46 -16.51
CA ASN A 499 2.34 12.21 -17.88
C ASN A 499 3.53 11.95 -18.84
N ASP A 500 3.58 10.74 -19.42
CA ASP A 500 4.70 10.29 -20.26
C ASP A 500 4.21 9.37 -21.41
N PRO A 501 3.64 9.96 -22.48
CA PRO A 501 3.08 9.22 -23.61
C PRO A 501 4.11 8.36 -24.36
N GLN A 502 5.40 8.65 -24.22
CA GLN A 502 6.49 7.89 -24.85
C GLN A 502 6.77 6.57 -24.11
N ASN A 503 6.53 6.53 -22.80
CA ASN A 503 6.79 5.35 -21.96
C ASN A 503 5.54 4.54 -21.62
N GLY A 504 4.38 4.87 -22.20
CA GLY A 504 3.14 4.11 -22.03
C GLY A 504 1.98 4.87 -21.42
N HIS A 505 2.15 6.08 -20.89
CA HIS A 505 1.19 6.63 -19.93
C HIS A 505 0.70 8.04 -20.26
N CYS A 506 -0.61 8.16 -20.44
CA CYS A 506 -1.30 9.42 -20.34
C CYS A 506 -2.06 9.54 -19.02
N TYR A 507 -1.90 10.69 -18.38
CA TYR A 507 -2.56 11.09 -17.13
C TYR A 507 -3.01 12.54 -17.24
N SER A 508 -4.14 12.89 -16.62
CA SER A 508 -4.52 14.29 -16.39
C SER A 508 -4.91 14.56 -14.93
N ALA A 509 -4.44 15.69 -14.39
CA ALA A 509 -4.84 16.16 -13.07
C ALA A 509 -5.10 17.67 -13.07
N SER A 510 -6.01 18.08 -12.20
CA SER A 510 -6.40 19.46 -11.95
C SER A 510 -6.08 19.84 -10.51
N ALA A 511 -5.55 21.06 -10.34
CA ALA A 511 -5.31 21.63 -9.02
C ALA A 511 -6.58 21.58 -8.16
N GLY A 512 -6.46 21.12 -6.93
CA GLY A 512 -7.60 20.90 -6.04
C GLY A 512 -8.12 19.46 -5.94
N GLN A 513 -7.74 18.56 -6.86
CA GLN A 513 -8.14 17.14 -6.81
C GLN A 513 -7.33 16.35 -5.78
N SER A 514 -6.00 16.37 -5.90
CA SER A 514 -5.11 15.41 -5.25
C SER A 514 -3.99 16.08 -4.46
N TYR A 515 -3.72 15.56 -3.26
CA TYR A 515 -2.79 16.15 -2.29
C TYR A 515 -1.86 15.12 -1.66
N THR A 516 -0.62 15.53 -1.36
CA THR A 516 0.35 14.72 -0.61
C THR A 516 0.90 15.49 0.60
N TYR A 517 0.91 14.84 1.77
CA TYR A 517 1.41 15.37 3.03
C TYR A 517 2.81 14.85 3.34
N PHE A 518 3.77 15.76 3.42
CA PHE A 518 5.13 15.45 3.84
C PHE A 518 5.29 15.76 5.34
N ALA A 519 5.51 14.73 6.15
CA ALA A 519 5.62 14.86 7.60
C ALA A 519 6.78 15.77 8.04
N GLU A 520 7.86 15.85 7.26
CA GLU A 520 9.04 16.68 7.52
C GLU A 520 8.79 18.20 7.40
N ASP A 521 7.77 18.59 6.64
CA ASP A 521 7.35 19.98 6.45
C ASP A 521 6.03 20.28 7.18
N ALA A 522 5.39 19.26 7.74
CA ALA A 522 4.08 19.30 8.37
C ALA A 522 2.98 19.96 7.51
N LYS A 523 3.03 19.72 6.19
CA LYS A 523 2.24 20.46 5.19
C LYS A 523 1.70 19.55 4.09
N TRP A 524 0.47 19.86 3.66
CA TRP A 524 -0.14 19.36 2.42
C TRP A 524 0.32 20.15 1.21
N TYR A 525 0.68 19.45 0.15
CA TYR A 525 0.99 20.00 -1.16
C TYR A 525 -0.02 19.47 -2.18
N ASP A 526 -0.46 20.35 -3.06
CA ASP A 526 -1.29 20.00 -4.22
C ASP A 526 -0.40 19.29 -5.24
N ASN A 527 -0.78 18.10 -5.69
CA ASN A 527 0.08 17.23 -6.48
C ASN A 527 0.49 17.86 -7.83
N THR A 528 -0.31 18.78 -8.38
CA THR A 528 -0.02 19.46 -9.65
C THR A 528 0.90 20.69 -9.49
N ALA A 529 1.41 20.95 -8.28
CA ALA A 529 2.13 22.20 -7.94
C ALA A 529 3.41 21.98 -7.11
N ILE A 530 3.97 20.77 -7.13
CA ILE A 530 5.19 20.44 -6.36
C ILE A 530 6.43 20.72 -7.22
N SER A 531 7.33 21.58 -6.71
CA SER A 531 8.61 21.87 -7.36
C SER A 531 9.78 21.87 -6.37
N VAL A 532 10.94 21.37 -6.81
CA VAL A 532 12.21 21.38 -6.04
C VAL A 532 13.36 21.82 -6.95
N ASP A 533 14.16 22.80 -6.54
CA ASP A 533 15.27 23.36 -7.35
C ASP A 533 14.83 23.76 -8.79
N ASP A 534 13.68 24.43 -8.92
CA ASP A 534 13.03 24.83 -10.18
C ASP A 534 12.60 23.67 -11.11
N VAL A 535 12.67 22.42 -10.65
CA VAL A 535 12.13 21.24 -11.34
C VAL A 535 10.72 20.96 -10.80
N GLN A 536 9.72 20.94 -11.68
CA GLN A 536 8.36 20.47 -11.36
C GLN A 536 8.35 18.94 -11.25
N TYR A 537 7.75 18.43 -10.18
CA TYR A 537 7.49 17.01 -9.97
C TYR A 537 6.00 16.77 -10.18
N ASP A 538 5.66 16.35 -11.39
CA ASP A 538 4.30 15.96 -11.72
C ASP A 538 3.97 14.63 -11.04
N LEU A 539 3.11 14.69 -10.02
CA LEU A 539 2.63 13.51 -9.29
C LEU A 539 1.25 13.03 -9.79
N ASN A 540 0.55 13.83 -10.61
CA ASN A 540 -0.88 13.68 -10.96
C ASN A 540 -1.74 13.19 -9.78
N ASN A 541 -2.76 12.37 -9.98
CA ASN A 541 -3.68 12.04 -8.90
C ASN A 541 -3.13 11.00 -7.94
N ALA A 542 -3.66 11.00 -6.72
CA ALA A 542 -3.49 9.85 -5.84
C ALA A 542 -4.44 8.75 -6.30
N CYS A 543 -3.94 7.52 -6.37
CA CYS A 543 -4.72 6.37 -6.82
C CYS A 543 -5.68 5.91 -5.70
N ILE A 544 -6.79 6.65 -5.54
CA ILE A 544 -7.83 6.48 -4.53
C ILE A 544 -9.18 6.54 -5.23
N LYS A 545 -9.93 5.45 -5.13
CA LYS A 545 -11.33 5.35 -5.57
C LYS A 545 -12.25 5.23 -4.35
N VAL A 546 -13.45 5.79 -4.42
CA VAL A 546 -14.46 5.70 -3.36
C VAL A 546 -15.75 5.14 -3.93
N PHE A 547 -16.24 4.08 -3.32
CA PHE A 547 -17.44 3.38 -3.77
C PHE A 547 -18.62 3.66 -2.83
N GLY A 548 -19.81 3.72 -3.41
CA GLY A 548 -21.03 3.99 -2.68
C GLY A 548 -22.28 3.83 -3.54
N ASN A 549 -23.39 4.33 -3.01
CA ASN A 549 -24.69 4.34 -3.68
C ASN A 549 -25.37 5.72 -3.48
N PRO A 550 -26.34 6.10 -4.32
CA PRO A 550 -27.23 7.21 -4.01
C PRO A 550 -27.85 7.06 -2.61
N ALA A 551 -27.98 8.16 -1.89
CA ALA A 551 -28.56 8.15 -0.56
C ALA A 551 -30.10 8.16 -0.65
N ASP A 552 -30.78 7.24 0.05
CA ASP A 552 -32.25 7.09 0.02
C ASP A 552 -33.04 8.34 0.44
N GLU A 553 -32.37 9.27 1.14
CA GLU A 553 -32.95 10.48 1.73
C GLU A 553 -31.92 11.62 1.67
N PRO A 554 -32.34 12.88 1.43
CA PRO A 554 -31.47 14.04 1.38
C PRO A 554 -30.56 14.17 2.61
N VAL A 555 -29.28 14.41 2.36
CA VAL A 555 -28.28 14.49 3.43
C VAL A 555 -28.03 15.95 3.79
N ALA A 556 -28.09 16.28 5.09
CA ALA A 556 -27.74 17.61 5.56
C ALA A 556 -26.24 17.88 5.41
N THR A 557 -25.86 19.05 4.89
CA THR A 557 -24.48 19.56 4.90
C THR A 557 -23.98 19.75 6.33
N LEU A 558 -22.69 19.50 6.57
CA LEU A 558 -22.08 19.83 7.86
C LEU A 558 -21.47 21.23 7.80
N THR A 559 -21.67 22.03 8.85
CA THR A 559 -20.85 23.23 9.03
C THR A 559 -19.41 22.82 9.39
N PRO A 560 -18.37 23.35 8.73
CA PRO A 560 -16.98 23.06 9.09
C PRO A 560 -16.71 23.38 10.57
N THR A 561 -16.09 22.44 11.29
CA THR A 561 -15.70 22.70 12.69
C THR A 561 -14.50 23.65 12.68
N ALA A 562 -14.73 24.93 13.01
CA ALA A 562 -13.66 25.92 13.05
C ALA A 562 -12.51 25.46 13.95
N THR A 563 -11.31 25.31 13.37
CA THR A 563 -10.09 25.03 14.11
C THR A 563 -9.89 26.10 15.18
N PRO A 564 -9.76 25.75 16.48
CA PRO A 564 -9.59 26.77 17.51
C PRO A 564 -8.25 27.47 17.33
N THR A 565 -8.29 28.72 16.88
CA THR A 565 -7.13 29.61 16.82
C THR A 565 -6.55 29.73 18.21
N VAL A 566 -5.40 29.09 18.44
CA VAL A 566 -4.64 29.24 19.69
C VAL A 566 -4.04 30.65 19.67
N ALA A 567 -4.76 31.60 20.28
CA ALA A 567 -4.21 32.92 20.57
C ALA A 567 -2.89 32.75 21.35
N PRO A 568 -1.83 33.52 21.00
CA PRO A 568 -0.53 33.35 21.62
C PRO A 568 -0.63 33.56 23.14
N ALA A 569 -0.22 32.54 23.90
CA ALA A 569 -0.30 32.56 25.35
C ALA A 569 0.68 33.58 25.93
N VAL A 570 0.15 34.74 26.35
CA VAL A 570 0.91 35.73 27.13
C VAL A 570 1.34 35.08 28.45
N LEU A 571 2.64 35.07 28.73
CA LEU A 571 3.19 34.56 29.99
C LEU A 571 2.68 35.42 31.17
N PRO A 572 2.13 34.81 32.25
CA PRO A 572 1.84 35.55 33.46
C PRO A 572 3.13 35.90 34.21
N THR A 573 3.42 37.20 34.36
CA THR A 573 4.47 37.69 35.26
C THR A 573 3.91 37.87 36.68
N THR A 574 4.67 37.44 37.69
CA THR A 574 4.23 37.42 39.09
C THR A 574 4.93 38.47 39.96
N LYS A 575 4.18 39.40 40.57
CA LYS A 575 4.51 40.05 41.86
C LYS A 575 3.25 40.74 42.48
N PRO A 576 3.25 41.15 43.77
CA PRO A 576 2.07 40.98 44.65
C PRO A 576 1.60 42.30 45.32
N SER A 577 0.83 42.19 46.44
CA SER A 577 0.30 43.27 47.31
C SER A 577 -1.07 43.83 46.86
N THR A 578 -2.09 44.12 47.69
CA THR A 578 -2.32 43.93 49.15
C THR A 578 -3.82 44.01 49.51
N SER A 579 -4.18 43.41 50.65
CA SER A 579 -5.29 43.73 51.59
C SER A 579 -6.31 44.85 51.26
N SER A 580 -7.61 44.53 51.34
CA SER A 580 -8.50 45.13 52.36
C SER A 580 -9.88 44.46 52.43
N THR A 581 -10.53 44.52 53.60
CA THR A 581 -11.92 44.12 53.88
C THR A 581 -12.53 45.23 54.75
N PRO A 582 -13.81 45.58 54.55
CA PRO A 582 -14.76 45.37 55.65
C PRO A 582 -16.18 44.91 55.23
N THR A 583 -16.80 44.16 56.13
CA THR A 583 -18.23 43.77 56.26
C THR A 583 -19.06 44.92 56.92
N PRO A 584 -20.36 44.81 57.32
CA PRO A 584 -21.38 43.74 57.18
C PRO A 584 -22.84 44.19 56.81
N THR A 585 -23.77 43.22 56.97
CA THR A 585 -25.27 43.28 57.10
C THR A 585 -26.05 43.21 55.76
N ALA A 586 -27.27 42.65 55.64
CA ALA A 586 -28.26 42.22 56.66
C ALA A 586 -29.15 40.98 56.27
N LYS A 587 -30.09 40.63 57.18
CA LYS A 587 -31.27 39.71 57.11
C LYS A 587 -32.38 40.37 58.02
N PRO A 588 -33.66 39.91 58.21
CA PRO A 588 -34.20 38.53 58.13
C PRO A 588 -35.69 38.32 57.68
N SER A 589 -36.08 37.04 57.49
CA SER A 589 -37.37 36.35 57.83
C SER A 589 -37.29 34.90 57.29
N THR A 590 -37.52 33.76 57.99
CA THR A 590 -38.69 33.18 58.73
C THR A 590 -39.85 32.83 57.79
N SER A 591 -40.41 31.61 57.68
CA SER A 591 -40.47 30.40 58.54
C SER A 591 -40.82 29.16 57.65
N SER A 592 -40.97 27.88 58.06
CA SER A 592 -40.84 27.11 59.32
C SER A 592 -40.85 25.59 59.02
N ALA A 593 -40.59 24.72 60.02
CA ALA A 593 -40.90 23.27 60.07
C ALA A 593 -41.49 22.93 61.46
N PRO A 594 -42.07 21.72 61.73
CA PRO A 594 -41.25 20.58 62.23
C PRO A 594 -41.77 19.14 61.94
N ALA A 595 -41.07 18.13 62.48
CA ALA A 595 -41.26 16.66 62.33
C ALA A 595 -42.20 16.03 63.39
N PRO A 596 -42.41 14.68 63.38
CA PRO A 596 -41.66 13.73 64.28
C PRO A 596 -41.17 12.42 63.54
N THR A 597 -40.06 11.72 63.85
CA THR A 597 -39.65 10.82 64.99
C THR A 597 -40.56 9.57 65.20
N ALA A 598 -40.12 8.33 65.54
CA ALA A 598 -38.86 7.80 66.13
C ALA A 598 -38.52 6.29 65.76
N LYS A 599 -37.68 5.60 66.58
CA LYS A 599 -36.92 4.31 66.38
C LYS A 599 -37.28 3.27 67.53
N PRO A 600 -36.68 2.05 67.77
CA PRO A 600 -35.58 1.27 67.13
C PRO A 600 -35.64 -0.31 67.10
N SER A 601 -34.59 -0.94 66.51
CA SER A 601 -33.95 -2.27 66.88
C SER A 601 -34.61 -3.59 66.38
N THR A 602 -33.94 -4.74 66.10
CA THR A 602 -32.54 -5.27 66.26
C THR A 602 -32.13 -6.30 65.16
N SER A 603 -30.82 -6.46 64.86
CA SER A 603 -30.06 -7.68 64.35
C SER A 603 -30.51 -8.41 63.05
N SER A 604 -29.68 -8.96 62.14
CA SER A 604 -28.20 -9.08 61.95
C SER A 604 -27.84 -9.34 60.45
N THR A 605 -26.62 -8.97 60.05
CA THR A 605 -25.93 -9.12 58.73
C THR A 605 -25.54 -10.59 58.38
N PRO A 606 -25.00 -10.98 57.18
CA PRO A 606 -24.85 -10.29 55.87
C PRO A 606 -25.21 -11.11 54.59
N THR A 607 -25.29 -10.46 53.39
CA THR A 607 -24.37 -10.68 52.23
C THR A 607 -24.89 -10.16 50.86
N SER A 608 -24.10 -9.28 50.24
CA SER A 608 -23.90 -8.98 48.80
C SER A 608 -25.04 -9.08 47.76
N THR A 609 -25.46 -7.92 47.26
CA THR A 609 -26.35 -7.67 46.11
C THR A 609 -25.79 -8.08 44.75
N ALA A 610 -26.67 -8.54 43.85
CA ALA A 610 -26.58 -8.34 42.40
C ALA A 610 -28.02 -8.19 41.83
N ALA A 611 -28.26 -7.17 40.99
CA ALA A 611 -29.56 -6.89 40.37
C ALA A 611 -29.38 -6.39 38.92
N PRO A 612 -30.37 -6.56 38.03
CA PRO A 612 -30.12 -6.73 36.59
C PRO A 612 -30.23 -5.45 35.75
N SER A 613 -29.87 -5.59 34.48
CA SER A 613 -30.03 -4.58 33.42
C SER A 613 -31.34 -4.76 32.66
N ASP A 614 -32.13 -3.70 32.53
CA ASP A 614 -33.21 -3.64 31.53
C ASP A 614 -32.66 -3.51 30.11
N ALA A 615 -33.40 -4.06 29.16
CA ALA A 615 -33.09 -4.03 27.73
C ALA A 615 -34.21 -3.31 26.96
N THR A 616 -33.83 -2.47 26.00
CA THR A 616 -34.72 -1.95 24.96
C THR A 616 -34.11 -2.29 23.60
N GLU A 617 -34.96 -2.76 22.69
CA GLU A 617 -34.56 -3.49 21.48
C GLU A 617 -33.89 -2.62 20.40
N GLN A 618 -33.15 -3.29 19.51
CA GLN A 618 -32.64 -2.72 18.25
C GLN A 618 -33.33 -3.42 17.06
N PRO A 619 -33.50 -2.74 15.91
CA PRO A 619 -34.11 -3.32 14.73
C PRO A 619 -33.30 -4.51 14.20
N LYS A 620 -34.03 -5.56 13.81
CA LYS A 620 -33.52 -6.89 13.49
C LYS A 620 -33.27 -7.00 11.99
N TRP A 621 -32.02 -6.88 11.56
CA TRP A 621 -31.62 -7.18 10.18
C TRP A 621 -31.60 -8.70 9.97
N THR A 622 -32.57 -9.21 9.20
CA THR A 622 -32.56 -10.60 8.73
C THR A 622 -31.72 -10.73 7.47
N VAL A 623 -30.43 -11.06 7.66
CA VAL A 623 -29.61 -11.63 6.58
C VAL A 623 -29.98 -13.11 6.45
N SER A 624 -30.43 -13.55 5.27
CA SER A 624 -30.71 -14.95 5.00
C SER A 624 -29.43 -15.80 5.09
N PRO A 625 -29.36 -16.83 5.94
CA PRO A 625 -28.24 -17.74 5.96
C PRO A 625 -28.47 -18.87 4.96
N ASN A 626 -27.60 -19.00 3.97
CA ASN A 626 -27.30 -20.31 3.38
C ASN A 626 -25.81 -20.39 3.05
N ALA A 627 -25.10 -21.22 3.82
CA ALA A 627 -23.69 -21.48 3.65
C ALA A 627 -23.48 -22.98 3.48
N GLY A 628 -22.97 -23.39 2.30
CA GLY A 628 -22.37 -24.71 2.11
C GLY A 628 -20.93 -24.78 2.63
N GLY A 629 -20.17 -23.67 2.51
CA GLY A 629 -18.79 -23.55 2.98
C GLY A 629 -18.66 -22.83 4.33
N ARG A 630 -18.15 -23.50 5.36
CA ARG A 630 -17.82 -22.88 6.66
C ARG A 630 -16.49 -22.12 6.61
N TYR A 631 -16.44 -20.97 5.94
CA TYR A 631 -15.30 -20.05 6.05
C TYR A 631 -15.12 -19.62 7.52
N GLN A 632 -13.99 -19.97 8.14
CA GLN A 632 -13.69 -19.65 9.55
C GLN A 632 -12.70 -18.49 9.63
N THR A 633 -13.18 -17.31 10.04
CA THR A 633 -12.34 -16.14 10.26
C THR A 633 -11.31 -16.38 11.39
N LYS A 634 -10.04 -16.08 11.11
CA LYS A 634 -8.89 -16.31 12.01
C LYS A 634 -8.21 -14.99 12.35
N ILE A 635 -8.06 -14.69 13.65
CA ILE A 635 -7.36 -13.48 14.13
C ILE A 635 -5.91 -13.84 14.54
N LYS A 636 -4.93 -13.44 13.73
CA LYS A 636 -3.49 -13.61 13.99
C LYS A 636 -2.93 -12.35 14.65
N ALA A 637 -2.52 -12.48 15.92
CA ALA A 637 -1.95 -11.37 16.68
C ALA A 637 -0.98 -11.87 17.78
N LYS A 638 0.04 -11.07 18.10
CA LYS A 638 1.01 -11.37 19.16
C LYS A 638 0.38 -11.23 20.55
N ALA A 639 0.48 -12.29 21.37
CA ALA A 639 -0.20 -12.37 22.67
C ALA A 639 0.25 -11.32 23.73
N LYS A 640 1.41 -10.68 23.58
CA LYS A 640 1.94 -9.74 24.59
C LYS A 640 2.82 -8.62 24.01
N TYR A 641 2.64 -7.42 24.55
CA TYR A 641 3.44 -6.22 24.29
C TYR A 641 3.88 -5.57 25.60
N THR A 642 4.99 -4.82 25.55
CA THR A 642 5.47 -4.02 26.69
C THR A 642 5.92 -2.66 26.19
N ILE A 643 5.30 -1.60 26.71
CA ILE A 643 5.48 -0.21 26.23
C ILE A 643 5.78 0.75 27.40
N GLY A 644 6.36 1.90 27.10
CA GLY A 644 6.58 2.98 28.06
C GLY A 644 5.34 3.85 28.32
N LYS A 645 5.28 4.53 29.47
CA LYS A 645 4.24 5.53 29.76
C LYS A 645 4.33 6.68 28.73
N GLY A 646 3.25 6.90 27.99
CA GLY A 646 3.14 7.90 26.92
C GLY A 646 3.47 7.36 25.53
N GLU A 647 4.01 6.14 25.42
CA GLU A 647 4.30 5.50 24.13
C GLU A 647 2.98 5.12 23.42
N LYS A 648 2.93 5.35 22.10
CA LYS A 648 1.89 4.86 21.20
C LYS A 648 2.47 3.74 20.33
N ILE A 649 1.76 2.62 20.18
CA ILE A 649 2.06 1.56 19.22
C ILE A 649 0.81 1.16 18.47
N THR A 650 0.89 0.89 17.17
CA THR A 650 -0.15 0.15 16.44
C THR A 650 0.09 -1.33 16.71
N LEU A 651 -0.97 -2.09 16.99
CA LEU A 651 -0.87 -3.53 17.18
C LEU A 651 -1.09 -4.23 15.83
N PRO A 652 -0.05 -4.83 15.20
CA PRO A 652 -0.24 -5.58 13.97
C PRO A 652 -1.14 -6.79 14.24
N VAL A 653 -2.25 -6.83 13.51
CA VAL A 653 -3.27 -7.88 13.54
C VAL A 653 -3.62 -8.19 12.11
N THR A 654 -3.54 -9.47 11.74
CA THR A 654 -4.05 -9.97 10.47
C THR A 654 -5.34 -10.72 10.76
N VAL A 655 -6.38 -10.45 10.00
CA VAL A 655 -7.63 -11.22 9.98
C VAL A 655 -7.68 -11.94 8.64
N THR A 656 -7.89 -13.26 8.64
CA THR A 656 -7.92 -14.06 7.41
C THR A 656 -9.15 -14.96 7.36
N GLY A 657 -9.78 -15.07 6.19
CA GLY A 657 -10.95 -15.91 5.92
C GLY A 657 -12.30 -15.21 6.17
N GLY A 658 -13.18 -15.28 5.16
CA GLY A 658 -14.46 -14.57 5.07
C GLY A 658 -14.46 -13.62 3.87
N SER A 659 -15.61 -13.46 3.20
CA SER A 659 -15.78 -12.71 1.93
C SER A 659 -15.66 -11.18 2.03
N VAL A 660 -15.20 -10.67 3.17
CA VAL A 660 -14.87 -9.26 3.41
C VAL A 660 -13.74 -9.24 4.43
N GLN A 661 -12.73 -8.38 4.25
CA GLN A 661 -11.68 -8.16 5.26
C GLN A 661 -12.30 -7.51 6.52
N ALA A 662 -12.83 -8.33 7.42
CA ALA A 662 -13.83 -7.91 8.40
C ALA A 662 -13.34 -6.86 9.40
N ALA A 663 -14.05 -5.74 9.47
CA ALA A 663 -13.84 -4.69 10.46
C ALA A 663 -13.80 -5.28 11.89
N VAL A 664 -12.75 -4.96 12.64
CA VAL A 664 -12.51 -5.49 13.98
C VAL A 664 -12.78 -4.46 15.07
N LYS A 665 -13.59 -4.84 16.06
CA LYS A 665 -13.86 -4.06 17.27
C LYS A 665 -12.73 -4.24 18.29
N TRP A 666 -12.18 -3.14 18.76
CA TRP A 666 -11.12 -3.10 19.77
C TRP A 666 -11.64 -2.59 21.10
N THR A 667 -11.28 -3.27 22.19
CA THR A 667 -11.63 -2.83 23.56
C THR A 667 -10.43 -2.97 24.50
N SER A 668 -10.38 -2.14 25.54
CA SER A 668 -9.39 -2.24 26.62
C SER A 668 -10.08 -2.52 27.95
N SER A 669 -9.70 -3.62 28.60
CA SER A 669 -10.12 -3.95 29.96
C SER A 669 -9.70 -2.92 31.02
N ASN A 670 -8.75 -2.02 30.73
CA ASN A 670 -8.38 -0.94 31.64
C ASN A 670 -7.81 0.27 30.89
N THR A 671 -8.70 1.17 30.49
CA THR A 671 -8.37 2.44 29.78
C THR A 671 -7.54 3.41 30.61
N LYS A 672 -7.50 3.28 31.95
CA LYS A 672 -6.60 4.06 32.81
C LYS A 672 -5.14 3.57 32.70
N VAL A 673 -4.92 2.29 32.38
CA VAL A 673 -3.60 1.70 32.13
C VAL A 673 -3.18 1.85 30.67
N ALA A 674 -3.99 1.38 29.72
CA ALA A 674 -3.74 1.51 28.30
C ALA A 674 -5.05 1.77 27.54
N LYS A 675 -5.09 2.82 26.73
CA LYS A 675 -6.21 3.10 25.80
C LYS A 675 -5.89 2.48 24.44
N VAL A 676 -6.90 1.98 23.75
CA VAL A 676 -6.83 1.52 22.35
C VAL A 676 -7.84 2.32 21.53
N THR A 677 -7.52 2.64 20.27
CA THR A 677 -8.46 3.21 19.30
C THR A 677 -9.20 2.09 18.55
N ASN A 678 -10.22 2.44 17.77
CA ASN A 678 -10.89 1.49 16.87
C ASN A 678 -9.94 0.89 15.81
N ASN A 679 -8.81 1.54 15.58
CA ASN A 679 -7.79 1.16 14.59
C ASN A 679 -6.60 0.43 15.24
N GLY A 680 -6.76 -0.13 16.44
CA GLY A 680 -5.71 -0.91 17.12
C GLY A 680 -4.51 -0.10 17.67
N VAL A 681 -4.57 1.24 17.68
CA VAL A 681 -3.49 2.08 18.21
C VAL A 681 -3.57 2.15 19.73
N VAL A 682 -2.60 1.56 20.42
CA VAL A 682 -2.52 1.51 21.88
C VAL A 682 -1.60 2.59 22.44
N LYS A 683 -2.13 3.43 23.34
CA LYS A 683 -1.38 4.42 24.13
C LYS A 683 -1.23 3.94 25.58
N GLY A 684 0.01 3.86 26.07
CA GLY A 684 0.31 3.54 27.46
C GLY A 684 0.04 4.74 28.38
N CYS A 685 -0.98 4.68 29.23
CA CYS A 685 -1.41 5.81 30.08
C CYS A 685 -0.84 5.78 31.50
N LYS A 686 -0.92 4.64 32.18
CA LYS A 686 -0.43 4.44 33.57
C LYS A 686 0.30 3.12 33.68
N ARG A 687 1.32 3.05 34.54
CA ARG A 687 2.05 1.81 34.82
C ARG A 687 1.10 0.73 35.33
N GLY A 688 1.11 -0.45 34.72
CA GLY A 688 0.19 -1.55 35.01
C GLY A 688 0.11 -2.53 33.83
N THR A 689 -0.87 -3.42 33.84
CA THR A 689 -1.18 -4.31 32.71
C THR A 689 -2.66 -4.17 32.34
N ALA A 690 -2.94 -4.11 31.04
CA ALA A 690 -4.30 -4.19 30.48
C ALA A 690 -4.37 -5.32 29.45
N LYS A 691 -5.52 -5.99 29.36
CA LYS A 691 -5.90 -6.81 28.21
C LYS A 691 -6.55 -5.89 27.16
N ILE A 692 -6.07 -5.95 25.93
CA ILE A 692 -6.73 -5.43 24.73
C ILE A 692 -7.42 -6.61 24.06
N VAL A 693 -8.70 -6.48 23.71
CA VAL A 693 -9.48 -7.53 23.04
C VAL A 693 -9.87 -7.03 21.64
N ILE A 694 -9.57 -7.86 20.65
CA ILE A 694 -10.00 -7.74 19.25
C ILE A 694 -11.21 -8.66 19.09
N GLN A 695 -12.25 -8.20 18.41
CA GLN A 695 -13.42 -8.98 18.05
C GLN A 695 -13.80 -8.72 16.59
N THR A 696 -13.98 -9.78 15.80
CA THR A 696 -14.49 -9.72 14.42
C THR A 696 -16.03 -9.66 14.39
N VAL A 697 -16.61 -9.33 13.23
CA VAL A 697 -18.07 -9.26 13.02
C VAL A 697 -18.78 -10.60 13.31
N ASP A 698 -18.16 -11.73 12.94
CA ASP A 698 -18.62 -13.10 13.24
C ASP A 698 -18.43 -13.51 14.72
N GLY A 699 -17.95 -12.60 15.56
CA GLY A 699 -17.88 -12.75 17.01
C GLY A 699 -16.62 -13.43 17.55
N LYS A 700 -15.67 -13.89 16.71
CA LYS A 700 -14.38 -14.45 17.19
C LYS A 700 -13.60 -13.39 17.97
N LYS A 701 -12.85 -13.81 18.99
CA LYS A 701 -12.11 -12.92 19.89
C LYS A 701 -10.64 -13.29 20.03
N LYS A 702 -9.76 -12.29 20.03
CA LYS A 702 -8.33 -12.44 20.38
C LYS A 702 -7.95 -11.46 21.47
N THR A 703 -7.25 -11.93 22.50
CA THR A 703 -6.78 -11.10 23.61
C THR A 703 -5.27 -10.89 23.58
N ILE A 704 -4.84 -9.63 23.69
CA ILE A 704 -3.45 -9.19 23.75
C ILE A 704 -3.17 -8.57 25.12
N ARG A 705 -2.09 -9.00 25.79
CA ARG A 705 -1.65 -8.44 27.08
C ARG A 705 -0.68 -7.27 26.86
N VAL A 706 -1.08 -6.05 27.20
CA VAL A 706 -0.22 -4.86 27.16
C VAL A 706 0.25 -4.50 28.56
N THR A 707 1.55 -4.57 28.80
CA THR A 707 2.19 -4.12 30.05
C THR A 707 2.83 -2.74 29.86
N VAL A 708 2.36 -1.75 30.60
CA VAL A 708 2.90 -0.38 30.58
C VAL A 708 3.92 -0.22 31.70
N LYS A 709 5.16 0.13 31.34
CA LYS A 709 6.28 0.41 32.26
C LYS A 709 6.56 1.91 32.37
N LYS A 710 7.57 2.30 33.17
CA LYS A 710 8.01 3.70 33.24
C LYS A 710 8.51 4.17 31.88
N ALA A 711 8.36 5.46 31.57
CA ALA A 711 9.07 6.07 30.45
C ALA A 711 10.60 5.98 30.67
N PRO A 712 11.42 5.75 29.65
CA PRO A 712 12.87 5.73 29.80
C PRO A 712 13.39 7.10 30.26
N LYS A 713 14.20 7.12 31.33
CA LYS A 713 14.98 8.31 31.71
C LYS A 713 16.31 8.39 30.95
N LYS A 714 16.90 7.22 30.65
CA LYS A 714 18.14 7.06 29.90
C LYS A 714 18.15 5.74 29.12
N ILE A 715 18.94 5.69 28.06
CA ILE A 715 19.28 4.51 27.26
C ILE A 715 20.81 4.41 27.16
N LYS A 716 21.36 3.20 27.07
CA LYS A 716 22.76 2.91 26.75
C LYS A 716 22.80 1.88 25.62
N ILE A 717 23.56 2.14 24.57
CA ILE A 717 23.89 1.15 23.54
C ILE A 717 25.25 0.53 23.82
N THR A 718 25.38 -0.78 23.61
CA THR A 718 26.62 -1.55 23.76
C THR A 718 26.77 -2.57 22.63
N ALA A 719 28.00 -3.03 22.40
CA ALA A 719 28.30 -4.11 21.46
C ALA A 719 29.44 -4.97 22.04
N GLN A 720 29.52 -6.25 21.63
CA GLN A 720 30.58 -7.16 22.10
C GLN A 720 31.97 -6.78 21.58
N LYS A 721 32.06 -6.10 20.43
CA LYS A 721 33.32 -5.71 19.78
C LYS A 721 33.19 -4.28 19.24
N ALA A 722 34.19 -3.44 19.48
CA ALA A 722 34.27 -2.08 18.90
C ALA A 722 34.90 -2.07 17.48
N LYS A 723 35.42 -3.22 17.03
CA LYS A 723 36.01 -3.43 15.70
C LYS A 723 35.24 -4.50 14.92
N ILE A 724 35.01 -4.27 13.63
CA ILE A 724 34.31 -5.19 12.72
C ILE A 724 35.03 -5.25 11.37
N LYS A 725 35.17 -6.43 10.75
CA LYS A 725 35.75 -6.56 9.40
C LYS A 725 34.75 -6.07 8.33
N LYS A 726 35.23 -5.48 7.23
CA LYS A 726 34.42 -5.15 6.03
C LYS A 726 33.52 -6.35 5.61
N ARG A 727 32.31 -6.07 5.11
CA ARG A 727 31.26 -7.04 4.70
C ARG A 727 30.70 -7.95 5.81
N LYS A 728 31.14 -7.84 7.08
CA LYS A 728 30.53 -8.57 8.21
C LYS A 728 29.45 -7.75 8.93
N ALA A 729 28.71 -8.40 9.83
CA ALA A 729 27.66 -7.77 10.65
C ALA A 729 27.95 -7.89 12.16
N LEU A 730 27.40 -6.97 12.96
CA LEU A 730 27.55 -6.91 14.42
C LEU A 730 26.21 -6.56 15.07
N GLN A 731 25.76 -7.39 16.01
CA GLN A 731 24.57 -7.11 16.80
C GLN A 731 24.89 -6.18 17.98
N THR A 732 24.10 -5.14 18.17
CA THR A 732 24.15 -4.29 19.37
C THR A 732 23.12 -4.71 20.42
N ARG A 733 23.32 -4.28 21.66
CA ARG A 733 22.38 -4.44 22.77
C ARG A 733 22.05 -3.06 23.35
N THR A 734 20.76 -2.82 23.57
CA THR A 734 20.27 -1.60 24.22
C THR A 734 19.84 -1.89 25.66
N ILE A 735 20.17 -0.97 26.57
CA ILE A 735 19.87 -1.06 28.00
C ILE A 735 19.11 0.21 28.40
N LEU A 736 17.87 0.04 28.84
CA LEU A 736 17.02 1.14 29.32
C LEU A 736 17.14 1.32 30.84
N SER A 737 16.71 2.47 31.36
CA SER A 737 16.62 2.71 32.82
C SER A 737 15.78 1.64 33.56
N LYS A 738 16.16 1.31 34.81
CA LYS A 738 15.54 0.24 35.62
C LYS A 738 14.00 0.37 35.66
N GLY A 739 13.30 -0.67 35.22
CA GLY A 739 11.83 -0.72 35.22
C GLY A 739 11.13 0.17 34.17
N SER A 740 11.84 0.62 33.13
CA SER A 740 11.27 1.31 31.97
C SER A 740 11.13 0.40 30.74
N ALA A 741 10.43 0.87 29.71
CA ALA A 741 10.35 0.23 28.39
C ALA A 741 10.29 1.28 27.28
N SER A 742 10.72 0.87 26.09
CA SER A 742 10.54 1.53 24.79
C SER A 742 10.31 0.37 23.83
N TYR A 743 9.14 0.27 23.22
CA TYR A 743 8.87 -0.71 22.18
C TYR A 743 9.47 -0.25 20.85
N LYS A 744 9.22 1.02 20.48
CA LYS A 744 9.90 1.66 19.35
C LYS A 744 11.32 2.07 19.79
N LEU A 745 12.32 1.64 19.03
CA LEU A 745 13.71 2.11 19.11
C LEU A 745 14.13 2.52 17.71
N ARG A 746 14.70 3.72 17.55
CA ARG A 746 15.18 4.22 16.26
C ARG A 746 16.70 4.22 16.27
N PHE A 747 17.33 3.51 15.33
CA PHE A 747 18.78 3.47 15.17
C PHE A 747 19.20 4.34 13.99
N VAL A 748 20.34 5.03 14.09
CA VAL A 748 20.86 5.89 13.01
C VAL A 748 22.36 5.71 12.91
N SER A 749 22.87 5.52 11.70
CA SER A 749 24.31 5.54 11.43
C SER A 749 24.76 6.95 11.04
N SER A 750 25.84 7.45 11.64
CA SER A 750 26.42 8.74 11.27
C SER A 750 27.03 8.75 9.86
N ASN A 751 27.21 7.59 9.24
CA ASN A 751 27.66 7.48 7.85
C ASN A 751 27.23 6.12 7.26
N LYS A 752 26.10 6.11 6.54
CA LYS A 752 25.54 4.92 5.86
C LYS A 752 26.52 4.29 4.83
N ARG A 753 27.52 5.04 4.31
CA ARG A 753 28.55 4.54 3.38
C ARG A 753 29.66 3.74 4.09
N ILE A 754 29.91 4.01 5.38
CA ILE A 754 30.83 3.21 6.22
C ILE A 754 30.08 1.99 6.77
N ALA A 755 28.92 2.20 7.40
CA ALA A 755 28.06 1.12 7.88
C ALA A 755 26.58 1.52 7.93
N THR A 756 25.68 0.58 7.67
CA THR A 756 24.24 0.73 7.97
C THR A 756 23.88 0.03 9.28
N VAL A 757 22.75 0.39 9.87
CA VAL A 757 22.17 -0.26 11.07
C VAL A 757 20.67 -0.38 10.84
N ASN A 758 20.07 -1.53 11.13
CA ASN A 758 18.63 -1.74 10.99
C ASN A 758 17.85 -1.46 12.30
N SER A 759 16.52 -1.54 12.23
CA SER A 759 15.59 -1.38 13.37
C SER A 759 15.88 -2.29 14.58
N ALA A 760 16.47 -3.47 14.35
CA ALA A 760 16.91 -4.40 15.39
C ALA A 760 18.29 -4.09 15.99
N GLY A 761 18.96 -3.02 15.55
CA GLY A 761 20.30 -2.64 16.00
C GLY A 761 21.43 -3.52 15.46
N LYS A 762 21.21 -4.21 14.34
CA LYS A 762 22.23 -5.01 13.62
C LYS A 762 22.98 -4.11 12.64
N ILE A 763 24.29 -3.97 12.82
CA ILE A 763 25.17 -3.12 12.00
C ILE A 763 25.75 -3.95 10.86
N LYS A 764 25.74 -3.44 9.61
CA LYS A 764 26.36 -4.07 8.42
C LYS A 764 27.55 -3.22 7.93
N ALA A 765 28.75 -3.80 7.90
CA ALA A 765 29.98 -3.13 7.48
C ALA A 765 30.09 -2.97 5.95
N LYS A 766 30.13 -1.73 5.45
CA LYS A 766 30.26 -1.44 4.01
C LYS A 766 31.70 -1.03 3.60
N ARG A 767 32.31 -0.05 4.28
CA ARG A 767 33.66 0.47 3.96
C ARG A 767 34.51 0.57 5.23
N ARG A 768 35.85 0.53 5.07
CA ARG A 768 36.81 0.77 6.17
C ARG A 768 36.65 2.22 6.65
N GLY A 769 36.82 2.47 7.94
CA GLY A 769 36.60 3.79 8.54
C GLY A 769 36.04 3.71 9.96
N THR A 770 35.65 4.85 10.53
CA THR A 770 35.03 4.92 11.87
C THR A 770 33.67 5.59 11.77
N VAL A 771 32.67 5.03 12.44
CA VAL A 771 31.27 5.49 12.37
C VAL A 771 30.63 5.48 13.76
N CYS A 772 29.75 6.45 14.05
CA CYS A 772 28.95 6.46 15.26
C CYS A 772 27.55 5.90 14.96
N ILE A 773 27.11 4.95 15.76
CA ILE A 773 25.75 4.40 15.72
C ILE A 773 24.97 4.99 16.90
N TYR A 774 23.92 5.75 16.59
CA TYR A 774 23.01 6.35 17.54
C TYR A 774 21.79 5.44 17.76
N VAL A 775 21.21 5.51 18.96
CA VAL A 775 19.89 4.95 19.25
C VAL A 775 19.02 5.95 20.02
N TYR A 776 17.73 5.98 19.72
CA TYR A 776 16.72 6.83 20.34
C TYR A 776 15.54 6.00 20.86
N THR A 777 14.99 6.38 22.01
CA THR A 777 13.69 5.90 22.51
C THR A 777 12.53 6.75 21.98
N TYR A 778 11.27 6.28 22.12
CA TYR A 778 10.07 7.04 21.71
C TYR A 778 9.95 8.43 22.38
N ASN A 779 10.61 8.63 23.52
CA ASN A 779 10.66 9.89 24.26
C ASN A 779 12.04 10.58 24.14
N ASN A 780 12.69 10.42 22.99
CA ASN A 780 13.90 11.12 22.55
C ASN A 780 15.11 10.99 23.51
N LYS A 781 15.23 9.90 24.28
CA LYS A 781 16.46 9.61 25.01
C LYS A 781 17.46 8.97 24.05
N LYS A 782 18.64 9.59 23.94
CA LYS A 782 19.70 9.26 22.98
C LYS A 782 20.84 8.49 23.66
N SER A 783 21.48 7.59 22.92
CA SER A 783 22.81 7.04 23.23
C SER A 783 23.59 6.82 21.93
N GLN A 784 24.91 6.63 22.02
CA GLN A 784 25.77 6.35 20.87
C GLN A 784 26.89 5.36 21.19
N ILE A 785 27.35 4.64 20.17
CA ILE A 785 28.56 3.82 20.19
C ILE A 785 29.40 4.09 18.94
N LYS A 786 30.71 4.25 19.11
CA LYS A 786 31.68 4.40 18.02
C LYS A 786 32.20 3.03 17.61
N ILE A 787 32.14 2.73 16.31
CA ILE A 787 32.54 1.45 15.71
C ILE A 787 33.62 1.70 14.66
N LYS A 788 34.73 0.96 14.71
CA LYS A 788 35.80 0.99 13.72
C LYS A 788 35.70 -0.20 12.77
N ILE A 789 35.66 0.07 11.47
CA ILE A 789 35.61 -0.95 10.43
C ILE A 789 37.01 -1.13 9.86
N VAL A 790 37.51 -2.36 9.99
CA VAL A 790 38.90 -2.76 9.68
C VAL A 790 38.99 -3.63 8.45
#